data_AF-A0A7S3DHH2-F1
#
_entry.id   AF-A0A7S3DHH2-F1
#
_cell.length_a   1.000
_cell.length_b   1.000
_cell.length_c   1.000
_cell.angle_alpha   90.00
_cell.angle_beta   90.00
_cell.angle_gamma   90.00
#
_symmetry.space_group_name_H-M   'P 1'
#
loop_
_entity.id
_entity.type
_entity.pdbx_description
1 polymer ?
#
loop_
_entity_poly.entity_id
_entity_poly.type
_entity_poly.pdbx_seq_one_letter_code
_entity_poly.pdbx_strand_id
1 'polypeptide(L)'
;SSYTSGYAVRVAGSHTLTASSQEGDTVSVTFEINDQCVMPTANVKGGSYFGGLSVELYTSTKFATVFYTIDGSTPSATSAELPSDGVITLPASGVVQLRAVAISTSSEGTSAYQLPSEELSVQYTLQTRNGEYFISPNGVDADGAGTESNPLSSIGFAASIAQPGDTFYIRGGLYNLSESGKTQVISSVGTAESPITFQAYAGEAPIFEFDMGVYTAFNIEDAEHVIFDGIECTGNAQTATFEDAFAHLFVGEPYTAGMTCFNIGSSKNNPKNGLDVAVLPTEVDENGDPVLGSSYITIRNCIIHDVIQKGININRARYVTIENNIVYNVAHHSLTGGHGIMRKWNAEYEVDGDSSTADDPNAYRLKIVGNILFNIEQRVYSWVNWHNYLTGEIDEGKAILIDGSLDPSARVYIGNNLLLFNGVVNIRLNDGTHNVEVVRNSVYAQRGREYPTPSGITQSAYHPNISVVGNVVYSGSGEQGGRAIDMSKTFTDCNDDGEYDLHVASTNSKGEKLRSFECVAGTPLTFSPPSYNFIAGGGTNHAGVEGVTDLGEDGEVFEDPSSYDFRVKRSALIGLPSGVDVGVTADVLDRFNQFLSNHDPSILQSTWQHDHERSTQLLLKSIKATRPEFVNPVYHPNQYDSNGKVAEEATIVWDVSDKEWMKSEWDSADHPYYSTFLHTLNKHYADKLFEKSKSPLDIGVDKPWFTRKDELVDIEVEVGESISPMSFSVDDVMTDAEDLTVTARSSNGNVVSSSAISISHDADSEEVGRFVLSLPPPSSAGTTTILVTVEDSNGKVSSSFAVNVGGGTYAGEGGEGEGGGLDLPPLSLSLVIVLILIILGFITMLM
;
A
#
# COMPACT_ATOMS: atom_id res chain seq x y z
N SER A 1 -23.50 -2.80 -78.58
CA SER A 1 -22.03 -2.69 -78.46
C SER A 1 -21.69 -2.64 -76.98
N SER A 2 -20.75 -3.50 -76.57
CA SER A 2 -20.20 -3.61 -75.22
C SER A 2 -19.65 -2.26 -74.73
N TYR A 3 -20.16 -1.74 -73.61
CA TYR A 3 -19.44 -0.72 -72.85
C TYR A 3 -18.62 -1.41 -71.78
N THR A 4 -17.32 -1.45 -72.02
CA THR A 4 -16.26 -1.81 -71.08
C THR A 4 -16.29 -0.90 -69.86
N SER A 5 -16.28 -1.51 -68.68
CA SER A 5 -16.08 -0.85 -67.39
C SER A 5 -14.78 -0.07 -67.38
N GLY A 6 -14.85 1.25 -67.32
CA GLY A 6 -13.70 2.14 -67.15
C GLY A 6 -14.09 3.29 -66.24
N TYR A 7 -13.46 3.33 -65.07
CA TYR A 7 -13.49 4.40 -64.05
C TYR A 7 -14.85 4.69 -63.38
N ALA A 8 -15.06 4.08 -62.21
CA ALA A 8 -16.03 4.59 -61.25
C ALA A 8 -15.52 5.94 -60.70
N VAL A 9 -16.21 7.02 -61.05
CA VAL A 9 -15.98 8.35 -60.47
C VAL A 9 -16.54 8.35 -59.04
N ARG A 10 -15.65 8.30 -58.05
CA ARG A 10 -15.97 8.39 -56.61
C ARG A 10 -16.00 9.85 -56.18
N VAL A 11 -17.02 10.61 -56.58
CA VAL A 11 -17.16 12.01 -56.15
C VAL A 11 -18.60 12.26 -55.74
N ALA A 12 -18.80 12.69 -54.49
CA ALA A 12 -20.10 13.15 -54.00
C ALA A 12 -20.59 14.31 -54.87
N GLY A 13 -21.88 14.33 -55.17
CA GLY A 13 -22.50 15.36 -56.01
C GLY A 13 -23.53 14.84 -57.01
N SER A 14 -24.07 15.76 -57.79
CA SER A 14 -25.08 15.47 -58.82
C SER A 14 -24.41 15.02 -60.13
N HIS A 15 -24.81 13.85 -60.62
CA HIS A 15 -24.29 13.24 -61.84
C HIS A 15 -25.43 13.06 -62.84
N THR A 16 -25.19 13.41 -64.11
CA THR A 16 -26.19 13.27 -65.19
C THR A 16 -25.68 12.36 -66.29
N LEU A 17 -26.36 11.25 -66.52
CA LEU A 17 -26.13 10.35 -67.66
C LEU A 17 -27.07 10.73 -68.80
N THR A 18 -26.51 11.10 -69.95
CA THR A 18 -27.29 11.41 -71.15
C THR A 18 -27.05 10.33 -72.21
N ALA A 19 -28.11 9.62 -72.58
CA ALA A 19 -28.12 8.71 -73.72
C ALA A 19 -28.69 9.43 -74.95
N SER A 20 -28.09 9.20 -76.13
CA SER A 20 -28.54 9.77 -77.40
C SER A 20 -28.92 8.65 -78.37
N SER A 21 -30.07 8.78 -79.03
CA SER A 21 -30.46 7.88 -80.13
C SER A 21 -29.69 8.23 -81.42
N GLN A 22 -29.64 7.30 -82.38
CA GLN A 22 -29.05 7.57 -83.71
C GLN A 22 -29.82 8.64 -84.51
N GLU A 23 -31.06 8.94 -84.13
CA GLU A 23 -31.90 9.98 -84.74
C GLU A 23 -31.77 11.36 -84.04
N GLY A 24 -30.97 11.44 -82.97
CA GLY A 24 -30.63 12.70 -82.29
C GLY A 24 -31.44 13.00 -81.02
N ASP A 25 -32.35 12.11 -80.61
CA ASP A 25 -33.09 12.28 -79.35
C ASP A 25 -32.20 12.01 -78.15
N THR A 26 -32.26 12.86 -77.13
CA THR A 26 -31.52 12.68 -75.88
C THR A 26 -32.45 12.36 -74.71
N VAL A 27 -32.04 11.40 -73.88
CA VAL A 27 -32.66 11.10 -72.58
C VAL A 27 -31.59 11.27 -71.53
N SER A 28 -31.83 12.14 -70.55
CA SER A 28 -30.94 12.36 -69.43
C SER A 28 -31.55 11.81 -68.14
N VAL A 29 -30.73 11.13 -67.33
CA VAL A 29 -31.05 10.70 -65.97
C VAL A 29 -30.04 11.34 -65.04
N THR A 30 -30.54 12.15 -64.10
CA THR A 30 -29.73 12.75 -63.03
C THR A 30 -29.90 11.94 -61.75
N PHE A 31 -28.80 11.62 -61.08
CA PHE A 31 -28.78 11.00 -59.76
C PHE A 31 -27.78 11.73 -58.85
N GLU A 32 -28.02 11.66 -57.55
CA GLU A 32 -27.19 12.33 -56.55
C GLU A 32 -26.46 11.27 -55.71
N ILE A 33 -25.14 11.39 -55.61
CA ILE A 33 -24.33 10.56 -54.70
C ILE A 33 -24.05 11.40 -53.46
N ASN A 34 -24.60 10.98 -52.31
CA ASN A 34 -24.37 11.63 -51.02
C ASN A 34 -23.05 11.18 -50.38
N ASP A 35 -22.68 11.84 -49.29
CA ASP A 35 -21.52 11.49 -48.47
C ASP A 35 -21.51 10.01 -48.08
N GLN A 36 -20.30 9.46 -48.00
CA GLN A 36 -20.04 8.08 -47.62
C GLN A 36 -20.55 7.82 -46.19
N CYS A 37 -21.15 6.65 -45.95
CA CYS A 37 -21.53 6.24 -44.60
C CYS A 37 -20.29 6.21 -43.69
N VAL A 38 -20.48 6.54 -42.41
CA VAL A 38 -19.45 6.45 -41.38
C VAL A 38 -19.13 4.98 -41.07
N MET A 39 -17.84 4.65 -41.05
CA MET A 39 -17.34 3.32 -40.73
C MET A 39 -17.90 2.82 -39.39
N PRO A 40 -18.35 1.56 -39.30
CA PRO A 40 -18.74 0.98 -38.02
C PRO A 40 -17.59 1.00 -37.01
N THR A 41 -17.90 1.17 -35.73
CA THR A 41 -16.96 1.04 -34.61
C THR A 41 -17.30 -0.20 -33.80
N ALA A 42 -16.28 -0.92 -33.31
CA ALA A 42 -16.42 -1.95 -32.29
C ALA A 42 -16.06 -1.40 -30.92
N ASN A 43 -16.82 -1.76 -29.89
CA ASN A 43 -16.52 -1.40 -28.50
C ASN A 43 -15.28 -2.16 -27.95
N VAL A 44 -15.04 -3.37 -28.44
CA VAL A 44 -13.88 -4.19 -28.08
C VAL A 44 -12.76 -4.03 -29.12
N LYS A 45 -11.52 -3.82 -28.66
CA LYS A 45 -10.34 -3.78 -29.52
C LYS A 45 -9.93 -5.19 -29.95
N GLY A 46 -9.27 -5.31 -31.10
CA GLY A 46 -8.64 -6.58 -31.48
C GLY A 46 -7.59 -7.01 -30.46
N GLY A 47 -7.42 -8.31 -30.26
CA GLY A 47 -6.58 -8.87 -29.20
C GLY A 47 -6.91 -10.33 -28.89
N SER A 48 -6.33 -10.84 -27.80
CA SER A 48 -6.58 -12.22 -27.34
C SER A 48 -7.59 -12.23 -26.19
N TYR A 49 -8.56 -13.15 -26.23
CA TYR A 49 -9.62 -13.25 -25.22
C TYR A 49 -9.94 -14.71 -24.88
N PHE A 50 -10.53 -14.95 -23.71
CA PHE A 50 -10.98 -16.27 -23.28
C PHE A 50 -12.47 -16.48 -23.51
N GLY A 51 -12.85 -17.63 -24.04
CA GLY A 51 -14.23 -18.00 -24.30
C GLY A 51 -14.86 -17.18 -25.42
N GLY A 52 -16.19 -17.17 -25.46
CA GLY A 52 -16.95 -16.37 -26.43
C GLY A 52 -16.91 -14.89 -26.06
N LEU A 53 -16.76 -14.02 -27.06
CA LEU A 53 -16.66 -12.58 -26.88
C LEU A 53 -17.90 -11.88 -27.43
N SER A 54 -18.56 -11.04 -26.62
CA SER A 54 -19.66 -10.18 -27.08
C SER A 54 -19.10 -8.83 -27.55
N VAL A 55 -19.34 -8.49 -28.81
CA VAL A 55 -18.87 -7.26 -29.45
C VAL A 55 -20.07 -6.42 -29.88
N GLU A 56 -20.13 -5.18 -29.43
CA GLU A 56 -21.12 -4.20 -29.87
C GLU A 56 -20.57 -3.42 -31.07
N LEU A 57 -21.36 -3.37 -32.15
CA LEU A 57 -21.05 -2.60 -33.34
C LEU A 57 -22.00 -1.42 -33.48
N TYR A 58 -21.47 -0.28 -33.90
CA TYR A 58 -22.26 0.95 -34.05
C TYR A 58 -21.82 1.77 -35.26
N THR A 59 -22.76 2.48 -35.91
CA THR A 59 -22.46 3.55 -36.88
C THR A 59 -23.31 4.77 -36.56
N SER A 60 -22.73 5.96 -36.68
CA SER A 60 -23.46 7.22 -36.52
C SER A 60 -24.29 7.61 -37.77
N THR A 61 -24.21 6.84 -38.84
CA THR A 61 -24.98 7.10 -40.06
C THR A 61 -26.43 6.73 -39.84
N LYS A 62 -27.29 7.74 -39.68
CA LYS A 62 -28.73 7.55 -39.54
C LYS A 62 -29.27 6.74 -40.72
N PHE A 63 -30.12 5.76 -40.43
CA PHE A 63 -30.75 4.86 -41.41
C PHE A 63 -29.79 3.97 -42.20
N ALA A 64 -28.54 3.81 -41.74
CA ALA A 64 -27.66 2.77 -42.24
C ALA A 64 -27.84 1.49 -41.43
N THR A 65 -27.82 0.37 -42.14
CA THR A 65 -27.72 -0.97 -41.58
C THR A 65 -26.26 -1.40 -41.61
N VAL A 66 -25.77 -1.98 -40.50
CA VAL A 66 -24.43 -2.56 -40.44
C VAL A 66 -24.50 -4.02 -40.87
N PHE A 67 -23.64 -4.40 -41.81
CA PHE A 67 -23.45 -5.79 -42.25
C PHE A 67 -22.05 -6.27 -41.87
N TYR A 68 -21.93 -7.51 -41.42
CA TYR A 68 -20.68 -8.04 -40.89
C TYR A 68 -20.38 -9.49 -41.31
N THR A 69 -19.11 -9.86 -41.17
CA THR A 69 -18.57 -11.22 -41.34
C THR A 69 -17.56 -11.49 -40.23
N ILE A 70 -17.42 -12.76 -39.82
CA ILE A 70 -16.48 -13.19 -38.77
C ILE A 70 -15.37 -14.11 -39.30
N ASP A 71 -15.47 -14.49 -40.57
CA ASP A 71 -14.52 -15.37 -41.27
C ASP A 71 -13.48 -14.59 -42.09
N GLY A 72 -13.49 -13.25 -42.02
CA GLY A 72 -12.61 -12.36 -42.78
C GLY A 72 -13.03 -12.09 -44.23
N SER A 73 -14.13 -12.66 -44.71
CA SER A 73 -14.67 -12.30 -46.03
C SER A 73 -15.16 -10.84 -46.06
N THR A 74 -15.08 -10.15 -47.20
CA THR A 74 -15.50 -8.74 -47.29
C THR A 74 -17.03 -8.64 -47.11
N PRO A 75 -17.54 -7.84 -46.16
CA PRO A 75 -18.96 -7.71 -45.90
C PRO A 75 -19.67 -6.93 -47.01
N SER A 76 -20.94 -7.27 -47.24
CA SER A 76 -21.81 -6.62 -48.22
C SER A 76 -23.27 -6.66 -47.76
N ALA A 77 -24.20 -6.08 -48.54
CA ALA A 77 -25.62 -6.08 -48.22
C ALA A 77 -26.27 -7.49 -48.17
N THR A 78 -25.54 -8.55 -48.55
CA THR A 78 -25.97 -9.95 -48.43
C THR A 78 -25.30 -10.70 -47.28
N SER A 79 -24.38 -10.06 -46.55
CA SER A 79 -23.76 -10.61 -45.34
C SER A 79 -24.74 -10.58 -44.16
N ALA A 80 -24.32 -11.06 -42.98
CA ALA A 80 -25.16 -11.01 -41.79
C ALA A 80 -25.45 -9.56 -41.40
N GLU A 81 -26.73 -9.24 -41.20
CA GLU A 81 -27.17 -7.94 -40.67
C GLU A 81 -26.94 -7.91 -39.16
N LEU A 82 -26.47 -6.77 -38.64
CA LEU A 82 -26.27 -6.55 -37.22
C LEU A 82 -27.62 -6.68 -36.47
N PRO A 83 -27.69 -7.45 -35.37
CA PRO A 83 -28.90 -7.55 -34.58
C PRO A 83 -29.37 -6.20 -34.02
N SER A 84 -30.66 -6.08 -33.69
CA SER A 84 -31.26 -4.82 -33.26
C SER A 84 -30.76 -4.29 -31.92
N ASP A 85 -30.16 -5.15 -31.09
CA ASP A 85 -29.47 -4.77 -29.85
C ASP A 85 -28.02 -4.30 -30.09
N GLY A 86 -27.53 -4.40 -31.33
CA GLY A 86 -26.18 -3.98 -31.72
C GLY A 86 -25.07 -4.96 -31.37
N VAL A 87 -25.38 -6.13 -30.79
CA VAL A 87 -24.39 -7.06 -30.22
C VAL A 87 -24.23 -8.32 -31.07
N ILE A 88 -22.99 -8.74 -31.30
CA ILE A 88 -22.62 -10.03 -31.89
C ILE A 88 -21.83 -10.87 -30.90
N THR A 89 -22.05 -12.18 -30.88
CA THR A 89 -21.27 -13.13 -30.07
C THR A 89 -20.30 -13.90 -30.94
N LEU A 90 -19.00 -13.78 -30.66
CA LEU A 90 -17.94 -14.51 -31.35
C LEU A 90 -17.78 -15.93 -30.78
N PRO A 91 -17.26 -16.90 -31.57
CA PRO A 91 -17.00 -18.28 -31.13
C PRO A 91 -16.17 -18.38 -29.85
N ALA A 92 -16.28 -19.49 -29.12
CA ALA A 92 -15.54 -19.67 -27.86
C ALA A 92 -14.03 -19.96 -28.01
N SER A 93 -13.56 -20.19 -29.25
CA SER A 93 -12.14 -20.41 -29.55
C SER A 93 -11.85 -20.20 -31.04
N GLY A 94 -10.58 -19.97 -31.37
CA GLY A 94 -10.09 -19.77 -32.73
C GLY A 94 -9.78 -18.32 -33.07
N VAL A 95 -9.22 -18.10 -34.26
CA VAL A 95 -8.96 -16.75 -34.77
C VAL A 95 -10.19 -16.27 -35.53
N VAL A 96 -10.72 -15.12 -35.12
CA VAL A 96 -11.89 -14.47 -35.74
C VAL A 96 -11.44 -13.19 -36.41
N GLN A 97 -11.72 -13.06 -37.70
CA GLN A 97 -11.50 -11.81 -38.42
C GLN A 97 -12.86 -11.14 -38.62
N LEU A 98 -13.20 -10.23 -37.72
CA LEU A 98 -14.42 -9.45 -37.78
C LEU A 98 -14.24 -8.34 -38.82
N ARG A 99 -15.13 -8.30 -39.80
CA ARG A 99 -15.21 -7.20 -40.77
C ARG A 99 -16.63 -6.65 -40.83
N ALA A 100 -16.78 -5.33 -40.89
CA ALA A 100 -18.10 -4.70 -40.91
C ALA A 100 -18.17 -3.46 -41.82
N VAL A 101 -19.32 -3.26 -42.46
CA VAL A 101 -19.62 -2.10 -43.33
C VAL A 101 -21.01 -1.57 -43.04
N ALA A 102 -21.17 -0.25 -42.99
CA ALA A 102 -22.46 0.42 -42.93
C ALA A 102 -22.97 0.70 -44.34
N ILE A 103 -24.22 0.31 -44.62
CA ILE A 103 -24.89 0.53 -45.90
C ILE A 103 -26.23 1.20 -45.62
N SER A 104 -26.48 2.33 -46.26
CA SER A 104 -27.78 3.01 -46.22
C SER A 104 -28.88 2.10 -46.80
N THR A 105 -29.92 1.79 -46.03
CA THR A 105 -30.98 0.84 -46.44
C THR A 105 -32.30 1.50 -46.86
N SER A 106 -32.49 2.80 -46.65
CA SER A 106 -33.57 3.52 -47.34
C SER A 106 -33.43 5.03 -47.30
N SER A 107 -33.67 5.62 -48.47
CA SER A 107 -33.90 7.02 -48.77
C SER A 107 -35.06 7.61 -47.97
N GLU A 108 -34.81 8.60 -47.11
CA GLU A 108 -35.84 9.60 -46.81
C GLU A 108 -36.11 10.38 -48.10
N GLY A 109 -37.12 9.97 -48.86
CA GLY A 109 -37.83 10.79 -49.86
C GLY A 109 -37.02 11.40 -51.00
N THR A 110 -35.74 11.05 -51.17
CA THR A 110 -34.83 11.62 -52.16
C THR A 110 -34.15 10.50 -52.93
N SER A 111 -34.06 10.67 -54.25
CA SER A 111 -33.40 9.76 -55.20
C SER A 111 -31.86 9.74 -55.08
N ALA A 112 -31.35 9.88 -53.85
CA ALA A 112 -29.94 10.00 -53.54
C ALA A 112 -29.39 8.66 -53.03
N TYR A 113 -28.28 8.23 -53.61
CA TYR A 113 -27.57 6.99 -53.24
C TYR A 113 -26.44 7.35 -52.28
N GLN A 114 -26.42 6.79 -51.07
CA GLN A 114 -25.27 6.89 -50.16
C GLN A 114 -24.25 5.79 -50.46
N LEU A 115 -22.96 6.16 -50.47
CA LEU A 115 -21.89 5.17 -50.66
C LEU A 115 -21.71 4.35 -49.37
N PRO A 116 -21.48 3.02 -49.47
CA PRO A 116 -21.10 2.19 -48.33
C PRO A 116 -19.89 2.78 -47.60
N SER A 117 -19.85 2.58 -46.28
CA SER A 117 -18.74 3.07 -45.47
C SER A 117 -17.40 2.45 -45.87
N GLU A 118 -16.32 3.01 -45.35
CA GLU A 118 -15.09 2.21 -45.21
C GLU A 118 -15.36 1.01 -44.31
N GLU A 119 -14.48 0.03 -44.43
CA GLU A 119 -14.63 -1.26 -43.76
C GLU A 119 -13.87 -1.27 -42.44
N LEU A 120 -14.59 -1.59 -41.36
CA LEU A 120 -13.97 -1.99 -40.10
C LEU A 120 -13.32 -3.37 -40.29
N SER A 121 -12.08 -3.56 -39.82
CA SER A 121 -11.42 -4.86 -39.79
C SER A 121 -10.67 -5.04 -38.47
N VAL A 122 -11.09 -6.03 -37.67
CA VAL A 122 -10.56 -6.32 -36.34
C VAL A 122 -10.29 -7.82 -36.19
N GLN A 123 -9.10 -8.19 -35.73
CA GLN A 123 -8.74 -9.57 -35.47
C GLN A 123 -8.85 -9.88 -33.97
N TYR A 124 -9.52 -10.99 -33.64
CA TYR A 124 -9.60 -11.55 -32.30
C TYR A 124 -8.98 -12.95 -32.26
N THR A 125 -8.23 -13.26 -31.23
CA THR A 125 -7.74 -14.62 -30.94
C THR A 125 -8.44 -15.15 -29.72
N LEU A 126 -9.39 -16.06 -29.90
CA LEU A 126 -10.23 -16.59 -28.83
C LEU A 126 -9.67 -17.93 -28.35
N GLN A 127 -9.54 -18.11 -27.04
CA GLN A 127 -9.01 -19.33 -26.44
C GLN A 127 -10.05 -20.04 -25.59
N THR A 128 -10.03 -21.36 -25.60
CA THR A 128 -10.87 -22.16 -24.71
C THR A 128 -10.48 -21.88 -23.26
N ARG A 129 -11.45 -21.58 -22.40
CA ARG A 129 -11.22 -21.52 -20.95
C ARG A 129 -10.84 -22.90 -20.43
N ASN A 130 -9.69 -22.99 -19.76
CA ASN A 130 -9.16 -24.19 -19.11
C ASN A 130 -9.18 -24.07 -17.57
N GLY A 131 -9.46 -22.88 -17.03
CA GLY A 131 -9.44 -22.62 -15.59
C GLY A 131 -8.04 -22.37 -15.02
N GLU A 132 -6.99 -22.36 -15.84
CA GLU A 132 -5.60 -22.21 -15.41
C GLU A 132 -4.89 -21.20 -16.30
N TYR A 133 -4.44 -20.09 -15.69
CA TYR A 133 -3.79 -19.00 -16.40
C TYR A 133 -2.50 -18.57 -15.69
N PHE A 134 -1.67 -17.83 -16.41
CA PHE A 134 -0.35 -17.41 -15.95
C PHE A 134 -0.21 -15.90 -15.99
N ILE A 135 0.42 -15.34 -14.96
CA ILE A 135 0.77 -13.93 -14.84
C ILE A 135 2.29 -13.84 -14.68
N SER A 136 2.98 -12.94 -15.37
CA SER A 136 4.44 -12.74 -15.24
C SER A 136 4.81 -11.26 -15.32
N PRO A 137 5.96 -10.82 -14.77
CA PRO A 137 6.39 -9.42 -14.85
C PRO A 137 6.54 -8.89 -16.28
N ASN A 138 6.91 -9.75 -17.22
CA ASN A 138 7.07 -9.42 -18.64
C ASN A 138 5.88 -9.88 -19.50
N GLY A 139 4.74 -10.18 -18.86
CA GLY A 139 3.53 -10.56 -19.56
C GLY A 139 2.93 -9.39 -20.33
N VAL A 140 1.79 -9.64 -20.96
CA VAL A 140 1.05 -8.61 -21.70
C VAL A 140 -0.42 -8.73 -21.32
N ASP A 141 -1.01 -7.72 -20.69
CA ASP A 141 -2.48 -7.64 -20.55
C ASP A 141 -3.15 -7.41 -21.92
N ALA A 142 -4.48 -7.40 -22.03
CA ALA A 142 -5.29 -7.12 -23.26
C ALA A 142 -5.03 -8.00 -24.52
N ASP A 143 -3.78 -8.32 -24.84
CA ASP A 143 -3.30 -9.13 -25.95
C ASP A 143 -2.69 -10.47 -25.47
N GLY A 144 -2.37 -10.59 -24.18
CA GLY A 144 -1.87 -11.83 -23.60
C GLY A 144 -2.94 -12.90 -23.49
N ALA A 145 -2.56 -14.11 -23.88
CA ALA A 145 -3.43 -15.27 -23.85
C ALA A 145 -3.50 -15.94 -22.46
N GLY A 146 -2.86 -15.37 -21.43
CA GLY A 146 -2.72 -15.96 -20.09
C GLY A 146 -2.20 -17.40 -20.07
N THR A 147 -1.54 -17.85 -21.14
CA THR A 147 -0.88 -19.15 -21.21
C THR A 147 0.52 -19.07 -20.61
N GLU A 148 1.13 -20.18 -20.25
CA GLU A 148 2.50 -20.18 -19.72
C GLU A 148 3.51 -19.52 -20.68
N SER A 149 3.33 -19.71 -22.00
CA SER A 149 4.18 -19.11 -23.04
C SER A 149 3.84 -17.66 -23.41
N ASN A 150 2.65 -17.20 -23.04
CA ASN A 150 2.17 -15.84 -23.28
C ASN A 150 1.28 -15.39 -22.11
N PRO A 151 1.91 -15.11 -20.95
CA PRO A 151 1.21 -14.80 -19.71
C PRO A 151 0.63 -13.39 -19.71
N LEU A 152 -0.35 -13.15 -18.83
CA LEU A 152 -0.82 -11.80 -18.48
C LEU A 152 0.25 -11.04 -17.71
N SER A 153 0.16 -9.71 -17.63
CA SER A 153 1.10 -8.89 -16.84
C SER A 153 0.63 -8.55 -15.44
N SER A 154 -0.69 -8.42 -15.20
CA SER A 154 -1.20 -7.92 -13.92
C SER A 154 -2.31 -8.76 -13.30
N ILE A 155 -2.35 -8.77 -11.96
CA ILE A 155 -3.44 -9.40 -11.18
C ILE A 155 -4.74 -8.63 -11.38
N GLY A 156 -4.69 -7.29 -11.41
CA GLY A 156 -5.90 -6.49 -11.61
C GLY A 156 -6.60 -6.78 -12.94
N PHE A 157 -5.84 -6.93 -14.03
CA PHE A 157 -6.42 -7.34 -15.31
C PHE A 157 -6.96 -8.77 -15.25
N ALA A 158 -6.20 -9.71 -14.70
CA ALA A 158 -6.64 -11.09 -14.51
C ALA A 158 -7.96 -11.18 -13.71
N ALA A 159 -8.07 -10.43 -12.62
CA ALA A 159 -9.27 -10.35 -11.79
C ALA A 159 -10.49 -9.82 -12.54
N SER A 160 -10.29 -8.85 -13.45
CA SER A 160 -11.36 -8.25 -14.26
C SER A 160 -11.97 -9.20 -15.29
N ILE A 161 -11.23 -10.26 -15.66
CA ILE A 161 -11.68 -11.26 -16.63
C ILE A 161 -11.97 -12.63 -16.00
N ALA A 162 -11.71 -12.80 -14.70
CA ALA A 162 -11.85 -14.07 -14.00
C ALA A 162 -13.29 -14.59 -13.99
N GLN A 163 -13.44 -15.90 -13.91
CA GLN A 163 -14.71 -16.61 -13.67
C GLN A 163 -14.54 -17.59 -12.50
N PRO A 164 -15.63 -17.98 -11.80
CA PRO A 164 -15.57 -18.96 -10.71
C PRO A 164 -14.77 -20.21 -11.09
N GLY A 165 -13.80 -20.57 -10.25
CA GLY A 165 -12.91 -21.72 -10.44
C GLY A 165 -11.63 -21.44 -11.22
N ASP A 166 -11.46 -20.25 -11.80
CA ASP A 166 -10.21 -19.87 -12.46
C ASP A 166 -9.07 -19.76 -11.42
N THR A 167 -7.92 -20.36 -11.73
CA THR A 167 -6.66 -20.27 -11.00
C THR A 167 -5.62 -19.54 -11.84
N PHE A 168 -5.04 -18.48 -11.27
CA PHE A 168 -3.99 -17.67 -11.87
C PHE A 168 -2.67 -17.95 -11.16
N TYR A 169 -1.76 -18.63 -11.86
CA TYR A 169 -0.40 -18.90 -11.44
C TYR A 169 0.52 -17.70 -11.71
N ILE A 170 1.06 -17.13 -10.64
CA ILE A 170 1.89 -15.93 -10.70
C ILE A 170 3.36 -16.37 -10.73
N ARG A 171 4.04 -16.07 -11.83
CA ARG A 171 5.45 -16.39 -12.04
C ARG A 171 6.34 -15.52 -11.17
N GLY A 172 7.50 -16.05 -10.78
CA GLY A 172 8.46 -15.33 -9.96
C GLY A 172 9.07 -14.13 -10.68
N GLY A 173 9.52 -13.17 -9.88
CA GLY A 173 10.13 -11.93 -10.34
C GLY A 173 9.48 -10.70 -9.71
N LEU A 174 10.05 -9.53 -10.03
CA LEU A 174 9.64 -8.24 -9.50
C LEU A 174 8.50 -7.63 -10.33
N TYR A 175 7.38 -7.36 -9.69
CA TYR A 175 6.24 -6.63 -10.20
C TYR A 175 6.26 -5.22 -9.61
N ASN A 176 6.83 -4.26 -10.35
CA ASN A 176 6.94 -2.88 -9.92
C ASN A 176 5.61 -2.13 -10.12
N LEU A 177 4.87 -1.91 -9.04
CA LEU A 177 3.60 -1.19 -9.09
C LEU A 177 3.80 0.33 -9.18
N SER A 178 4.91 0.86 -8.69
CA SER A 178 5.23 2.30 -8.69
C SER A 178 5.45 2.88 -10.07
N GLU A 179 6.17 2.18 -10.96
CA GLU A 179 6.31 2.59 -12.37
C GLU A 179 4.97 2.62 -13.11
N SER A 180 4.04 1.75 -12.71
CA SER A 180 2.72 1.65 -13.33
C SER A 180 1.72 2.66 -12.76
N GLY A 181 1.96 3.18 -11.55
CA GLY A 181 1.02 4.01 -10.79
C GLY A 181 -0.32 3.32 -10.50
N LYS A 182 -0.37 1.98 -10.51
CA LYS A 182 -1.63 1.22 -10.50
C LYS A 182 -1.74 0.31 -9.28
N THR A 183 -2.71 0.63 -8.43
CA THR A 183 -3.35 -0.33 -7.54
C THR A 183 -3.94 -1.49 -8.33
N GLN A 184 -3.70 -2.71 -7.88
CA GLN A 184 -4.34 -3.91 -8.40
C GLN A 184 -5.74 -3.99 -7.79
N VAL A 185 -6.78 -3.82 -8.62
CA VAL A 185 -8.18 -3.88 -8.18
C VAL A 185 -8.72 -5.29 -8.41
N ILE A 186 -9.33 -5.87 -7.38
CA ILE A 186 -9.90 -7.21 -7.42
C ILE A 186 -11.36 -7.15 -6.96
N SER A 187 -12.25 -7.35 -7.92
CA SER A 187 -13.71 -7.42 -7.72
C SER A 187 -14.30 -8.73 -8.22
N SER A 188 -13.46 -9.78 -8.24
CA SER A 188 -13.83 -11.09 -8.74
C SER A 188 -14.81 -11.80 -7.80
N VAL A 189 -15.79 -12.50 -8.37
CA VAL A 189 -16.82 -13.24 -7.64
C VAL A 189 -16.70 -14.73 -8.00
N GLY A 190 -16.17 -15.53 -7.07
CA GLY A 190 -16.15 -16.99 -7.12
C GLY A 190 -17.31 -17.61 -6.35
N THR A 191 -17.24 -18.91 -6.09
CA THR A 191 -18.18 -19.62 -5.20
C THR A 191 -17.43 -20.50 -4.20
N ALA A 192 -18.12 -21.01 -3.17
CA ALA A 192 -17.53 -21.93 -2.21
C ALA A 192 -16.93 -23.20 -2.86
N GLU A 193 -17.59 -23.74 -3.89
CA GLU A 193 -17.13 -24.91 -4.64
C GLU A 193 -16.08 -24.57 -5.72
N SER A 194 -16.07 -23.32 -6.18
CA SER A 194 -15.24 -22.84 -7.29
C SER A 194 -14.66 -21.45 -6.97
N PRO A 195 -13.74 -21.34 -6.00
CA PRO A 195 -13.11 -20.08 -5.66
C PRO A 195 -12.20 -19.61 -6.80
N ILE A 196 -11.94 -18.30 -6.85
CA ILE A 196 -10.95 -17.72 -7.76
C ILE A 196 -9.63 -17.62 -7.00
N THR A 197 -8.55 -18.14 -7.58
CA THR A 197 -7.26 -18.27 -6.87
C THR A 197 -6.16 -17.51 -7.59
N PHE A 198 -5.44 -16.65 -6.88
CA PHE A 198 -4.19 -16.02 -7.29
C PHE A 198 -3.05 -16.63 -6.48
N GLN A 199 -2.26 -17.50 -7.09
CA GLN A 199 -1.27 -18.32 -6.39
C GLN A 199 0.11 -18.20 -7.03
N ALA A 200 1.15 -18.05 -6.21
CA ALA A 200 2.53 -18.16 -6.69
C ALA A 200 2.78 -19.50 -7.39
N TYR A 201 3.44 -19.47 -8.54
CA TYR A 201 3.84 -20.68 -9.24
C TYR A 201 4.82 -21.46 -8.36
N ALA A 202 4.65 -22.79 -8.28
CA ALA A 202 5.34 -23.60 -7.30
C ALA A 202 6.87 -23.46 -7.37
N GLY A 203 7.48 -23.06 -6.25
CA GLY A 203 8.92 -22.85 -6.14
C GLY A 203 9.44 -21.51 -6.66
N GLU A 204 8.55 -20.63 -7.12
CA GLU A 204 8.88 -19.27 -7.55
C GLU A 204 8.36 -18.23 -6.54
N ALA A 205 9.01 -17.06 -6.49
CA ALA A 205 8.64 -15.96 -5.59
C ALA A 205 8.22 -14.72 -6.41
N PRO A 206 6.92 -14.44 -6.53
CA PRO A 206 6.43 -13.20 -7.12
C PRO A 206 6.45 -12.07 -6.08
N ILE A 207 7.24 -11.03 -6.34
CA ILE A 207 7.47 -9.90 -5.44
C ILE A 207 6.78 -8.67 -6.00
N PHE A 208 5.76 -8.18 -5.31
CA PHE A 208 5.05 -6.95 -5.67
C PHE A 208 5.61 -5.78 -4.86
N GLU A 209 6.32 -4.88 -5.54
CA GLU A 209 6.96 -3.73 -4.91
C GLU A 209 6.16 -2.46 -5.19
N PHE A 210 6.01 -1.62 -4.17
CA PHE A 210 5.33 -0.34 -4.26
C PHE A 210 5.92 0.70 -3.29
N ASP A 211 5.70 1.98 -3.58
CA ASP A 211 6.16 3.11 -2.78
C ASP A 211 4.99 4.07 -2.47
N MET A 212 5.30 5.23 -1.88
CA MET A 212 4.31 6.23 -1.48
C MET A 212 3.47 6.78 -2.66
N GLY A 213 3.87 6.53 -3.92
CA GLY A 213 3.07 6.86 -5.10
C GLY A 213 1.88 5.92 -5.32
N VAL A 214 1.85 4.76 -4.65
CA VAL A 214 0.80 3.75 -4.74
C VAL A 214 0.18 3.54 -3.37
N TYR A 215 -1.07 3.97 -3.21
CA TYR A 215 -1.68 3.92 -1.88
C TYR A 215 -2.01 2.48 -1.42
N THR A 216 -2.46 1.65 -2.34
CA THR A 216 -2.78 0.26 -2.03
C THR A 216 -2.20 -0.62 -3.12
N ALA A 217 -1.45 -1.67 -2.76
CA ALA A 217 -0.98 -2.66 -3.72
C ALA A 217 -2.15 -3.50 -4.27
N PHE A 218 -2.92 -4.14 -3.37
CA PHE A 218 -4.10 -4.94 -3.69
C PHE A 218 -5.36 -4.39 -3.01
N ASN A 219 -6.24 -3.81 -3.81
CA ASN A 219 -7.56 -3.33 -3.36
C ASN A 219 -8.62 -4.36 -3.75
N ILE A 220 -9.08 -5.13 -2.76
CA ILE A 220 -10.07 -6.19 -2.89
C ILE A 220 -11.42 -5.60 -2.52
N GLU A 221 -12.26 -5.36 -3.51
CA GLU A 221 -13.51 -4.61 -3.37
C GLU A 221 -14.71 -5.37 -3.94
N ASP A 222 -15.73 -5.56 -3.10
CA ASP A 222 -16.95 -6.33 -3.43
C ASP A 222 -16.65 -7.72 -4.04
N ALA A 223 -15.53 -8.32 -3.65
CA ALA A 223 -15.10 -9.63 -4.11
C ALA A 223 -15.70 -10.76 -3.25
N GLU A 224 -15.88 -11.94 -3.82
CA GLU A 224 -16.40 -13.10 -3.11
C GLU A 224 -15.60 -14.37 -3.43
N HIS A 225 -15.29 -15.18 -2.42
CA HIS A 225 -14.57 -16.46 -2.59
C HIS A 225 -13.26 -16.34 -3.39
N VAL A 226 -12.41 -15.39 -2.98
CA VAL A 226 -11.10 -15.14 -3.58
C VAL A 226 -9.98 -15.56 -2.65
N ILE A 227 -8.96 -16.21 -3.21
CA ILE A 227 -7.78 -16.71 -2.48
C ILE A 227 -6.52 -16.07 -3.05
N PHE A 228 -5.70 -15.49 -2.18
CA PHE A 228 -4.29 -15.13 -2.45
C PHE A 228 -3.38 -16.11 -1.72
N ASP A 229 -2.44 -16.72 -2.43
CA ASP A 229 -1.57 -17.76 -1.89
C ASP A 229 -0.10 -17.60 -2.32
N GLY A 230 0.78 -17.32 -1.36
CA GLY A 230 2.23 -17.42 -1.58
C GLY A 230 2.89 -16.22 -2.26
N ILE A 231 2.25 -15.04 -2.26
CA ILE A 231 2.84 -13.82 -2.87
C ILE A 231 3.64 -13.01 -1.85
N GLU A 232 4.66 -12.29 -2.34
CA GLU A 232 5.42 -11.33 -1.55
C GLU A 232 5.00 -9.91 -1.93
N CYS A 233 4.85 -9.05 -0.94
CA CYS A 233 4.39 -7.68 -1.10
C CYS A 233 5.23 -6.77 -0.22
N THR A 234 5.99 -5.88 -0.85
CA THR A 234 6.98 -5.04 -0.19
C THR A 234 6.75 -3.57 -0.47
N GLY A 235 6.79 -2.77 0.58
CA GLY A 235 6.83 -1.31 0.47
C GLY A 235 8.26 -0.77 0.55
N ASN A 236 8.39 0.52 0.87
CA ASN A 236 9.66 1.22 1.03
C ASN A 236 9.86 1.79 2.46
N ALA A 237 9.22 1.22 3.49
CA ALA A 237 9.24 1.76 4.85
C ALA A 237 10.62 1.77 5.51
N GLN A 238 11.58 0.95 5.08
CA GLN A 238 12.96 1.00 5.57
C GLN A 238 13.77 2.14 4.96
N THR A 239 13.35 2.66 3.80
CA THR A 239 14.05 3.71 3.06
C THR A 239 13.33 5.05 3.08
N ALA A 240 12.03 5.06 3.37
CA ALA A 240 11.23 6.27 3.52
C ALA A 240 11.76 7.10 4.70
N THR A 241 11.85 8.41 4.50
CA THR A 241 12.33 9.32 5.54
C THR A 241 11.18 9.85 6.41
N PHE A 242 11.51 10.31 7.60
CA PHE A 242 10.55 11.03 8.44
C PHE A 242 10.05 12.31 7.76
N GLU A 243 10.92 12.99 7.02
CA GLU A 243 10.59 14.14 6.20
C GLU A 243 9.55 13.79 5.13
N ASP A 244 9.68 12.64 4.46
CA ASP A 244 8.68 12.18 3.48
C ASP A 244 7.32 12.02 4.16
N ALA A 245 7.26 11.40 5.34
CA ALA A 245 6.01 11.25 6.09
C ALA A 245 5.42 12.61 6.47
N PHE A 246 6.18 13.48 7.14
CA PHE A 246 5.67 14.75 7.65
C PHE A 246 5.37 15.79 6.55
N ALA A 247 5.97 15.70 5.37
CA ALA A 247 5.62 16.54 4.23
C ALA A 247 4.13 16.40 3.84
N HIS A 248 3.51 15.26 4.15
CA HIS A 248 2.10 14.99 3.89
C HIS A 248 1.17 15.29 5.07
N LEU A 249 1.69 15.75 6.22
CA LEU A 249 0.89 15.92 7.45
C LEU A 249 -0.22 16.96 7.31
N PHE A 250 -0.05 18.00 6.49
CA PHE A 250 -1.01 19.10 6.41
C PHE A 250 -1.48 19.44 5.00
N VAL A 251 -1.20 18.64 3.99
CA VAL A 251 -1.69 18.92 2.63
C VAL A 251 -3.18 18.56 2.61
N GLY A 252 -4.06 19.56 2.52
CA GLY A 252 -5.53 19.42 2.66
C GLY A 252 -6.26 18.71 1.51
N GLU A 253 -5.59 17.80 0.81
CA GLU A 253 -6.19 16.85 -0.13
C GLU A 253 -6.20 15.47 0.56
N PRO A 254 -7.21 14.61 0.39
CA PRO A 254 -7.48 13.47 1.29
C PRO A 254 -6.50 12.30 1.09
N TYR A 255 -5.20 12.51 1.28
CA TYR A 255 -4.17 11.57 0.87
C TYR A 255 -2.93 11.69 1.75
N THR A 256 -3.07 11.41 3.05
CA THR A 256 -1.91 10.96 3.84
C THR A 256 -1.39 9.68 3.21
N ALA A 257 -0.07 9.49 3.20
CA ALA A 257 0.70 8.34 2.69
C ALA A 257 0.23 6.96 3.19
N GLY A 258 -0.96 6.54 2.79
CA GLY A 258 -1.47 5.23 3.09
C GLY A 258 -0.84 4.30 2.09
N MET A 259 0.23 3.61 2.47
CA MET A 259 0.73 2.45 1.75
C MET A 259 0.19 1.23 2.49
N THR A 260 -0.78 0.58 1.90
CA THR A 260 -1.36 -0.66 2.40
C THR A 260 -1.10 -1.79 1.42
N CYS A 261 -0.63 -2.94 1.88
CA CYS A 261 -0.43 -4.06 0.96
C CYS A 261 -1.78 -4.66 0.53
N PHE A 262 -2.57 -5.18 1.48
CA PHE A 262 -3.92 -5.69 1.19
C PHE A 262 -4.97 -4.81 1.84
N ASN A 263 -5.92 -4.33 1.05
CA ASN A 263 -7.09 -3.60 1.53
C ASN A 263 -8.36 -4.33 1.09
N ILE A 264 -9.11 -4.87 2.04
CA ILE A 264 -10.29 -5.71 1.79
C ILE A 264 -11.55 -4.96 2.23
N GLY A 265 -12.47 -4.68 1.32
CA GLY A 265 -13.71 -3.98 1.67
C GLY A 265 -14.72 -3.84 0.54
N SER A 266 -15.45 -2.72 0.51
CA SER A 266 -16.48 -2.41 -0.50
C SER A 266 -16.07 -1.25 -1.40
N SER A 267 -16.31 -1.31 -2.71
CA SER A 267 -15.87 -0.27 -3.68
C SER A 267 -16.44 1.12 -3.40
N LYS A 268 -17.59 1.20 -2.70
CA LYS A 268 -18.28 2.46 -2.43
C LYS A 268 -17.86 3.16 -1.13
N ASN A 269 -17.24 2.41 -0.21
CA ASN A 269 -16.91 2.89 1.15
C ASN A 269 -15.46 2.62 1.55
N ASN A 270 -14.68 1.98 0.68
CA ASN A 270 -13.28 1.74 0.94
C ASN A 270 -12.51 3.01 0.57
N PRO A 271 -11.89 3.71 1.53
CA PRO A 271 -10.92 4.72 1.19
C PRO A 271 -9.86 4.00 0.38
N LYS A 272 -9.67 4.42 -0.89
CA LYS A 272 -8.70 3.82 -1.83
C LYS A 272 -7.26 3.77 -1.29
N ASN A 273 -7.03 4.40 -0.13
CA ASN A 273 -5.75 4.61 0.51
C ASN A 273 -5.63 3.95 1.91
N GLY A 274 -6.52 3.04 2.33
CA GLY A 274 -6.44 2.42 3.67
C GLY A 274 -6.57 3.40 4.85
N LEU A 275 -7.08 4.61 4.57
CA LEU A 275 -7.11 5.80 5.43
C LEU A 275 -8.36 5.81 6.33
N ASP A 276 -8.24 6.33 7.55
CA ASP A 276 -9.32 6.44 8.54
C ASP A 276 -10.34 7.56 8.24
N VAL A 277 -10.93 7.58 7.05
CA VAL A 277 -12.08 8.48 6.80
C VAL A 277 -13.33 7.77 7.30
N ALA A 278 -13.94 8.31 8.34
CA ALA A 278 -15.27 7.93 8.82
C ALA A 278 -16.30 8.23 7.72
N VAL A 279 -16.39 7.37 6.70
CA VAL A 279 -17.46 7.48 5.71
C VAL A 279 -18.78 7.18 6.42
N LEU A 280 -19.65 8.18 6.41
CA LEU A 280 -20.97 8.20 7.04
C LEU A 280 -21.79 6.94 6.69
N PRO A 281 -22.77 6.54 7.53
CA PRO A 281 -23.46 5.23 7.46
C PRO A 281 -24.45 5.06 6.29
N THR A 282 -24.44 5.92 5.28
CA THR A 282 -25.65 6.19 4.51
C THR A 282 -25.87 5.31 3.28
N GLU A 283 -24.95 4.41 2.95
CA GLU A 283 -25.12 3.58 1.75
C GLU A 283 -25.83 2.28 2.04
N VAL A 284 -27.12 2.34 1.73
CA VAL A 284 -28.03 1.23 1.63
C VAL A 284 -28.26 0.90 0.15
N ASP A 285 -28.57 -0.35 -0.16
CA ASP A 285 -29.01 -0.80 -1.46
C ASP A 285 -30.39 -0.21 -1.81
N GLU A 286 -30.97 -0.65 -2.93
CA GLU A 286 -32.29 -0.18 -3.37
C GLU A 286 -33.44 -0.47 -2.37
N ASN A 287 -33.22 -1.38 -1.42
CA ASN A 287 -34.17 -1.79 -0.40
C ASN A 287 -34.01 -1.07 0.94
N GLY A 288 -32.93 -0.29 1.10
CA GLY A 288 -32.60 0.29 2.39
C GLY A 288 -31.70 -0.61 3.26
N ASP A 289 -31.15 -1.68 2.68
CA ASP A 289 -30.25 -2.62 3.38
C ASP A 289 -28.78 -2.21 3.17
N PRO A 290 -27.91 -2.26 4.18
CA PRO A 290 -26.55 -1.78 4.00
C PRO A 290 -25.75 -2.60 2.98
N VAL A 291 -24.97 -1.92 2.13
CA VAL A 291 -24.11 -2.61 1.15
C VAL A 291 -22.96 -3.31 1.88
N LEU A 292 -22.99 -4.65 1.89
CA LEU A 292 -21.94 -5.50 2.44
C LEU A 292 -20.71 -5.49 1.54
N GLY A 293 -19.50 -5.39 2.12
CA GLY A 293 -18.25 -5.49 1.38
C GLY A 293 -17.84 -6.93 1.05
N SER A 294 -16.60 -7.08 0.59
CA SER A 294 -16.02 -8.38 0.20
C SER A 294 -16.25 -9.48 1.24
N SER A 295 -16.52 -10.71 0.78
CA SER A 295 -16.80 -11.86 1.65
C SER A 295 -16.05 -13.12 1.24
N TYR A 296 -15.74 -14.01 2.18
CA TYR A 296 -15.00 -15.26 1.92
C TYR A 296 -13.64 -15.02 1.24
N ILE A 297 -12.87 -14.08 1.77
CA ILE A 297 -11.53 -13.74 1.27
C ILE A 297 -10.47 -14.48 2.09
N THR A 298 -9.54 -15.15 1.43
CA THR A 298 -8.39 -15.80 2.08
C THR A 298 -7.08 -15.19 1.61
N ILE A 299 -6.28 -14.69 2.55
CA ILE A 299 -4.89 -14.28 2.30
C ILE A 299 -3.99 -15.25 3.06
N ARG A 300 -3.20 -16.04 2.33
CA ARG A 300 -2.38 -17.08 2.94
C ARG A 300 -0.99 -17.24 2.39
N ASN A 301 -0.10 -17.73 3.26
CA ASN A 301 1.29 -18.02 2.93
C ASN A 301 2.05 -16.84 2.29
N CYS A 302 1.55 -15.60 2.45
CA CYS A 302 2.15 -14.41 1.88
C CYS A 302 3.24 -13.85 2.81
N ILE A 303 4.19 -13.13 2.21
CA ILE A 303 5.18 -12.32 2.93
C ILE A 303 4.84 -10.86 2.68
N ILE A 304 4.62 -10.08 3.75
CA ILE A 304 4.19 -8.69 3.67
C ILE A 304 5.15 -7.84 4.50
N HIS A 305 5.88 -6.93 3.86
CA HIS A 305 6.89 -6.19 4.61
C HIS A 305 7.23 -4.80 4.11
N ASP A 306 7.92 -4.07 4.97
CA ASP A 306 8.43 -2.73 4.71
C ASP A 306 7.30 -1.79 4.25
N VAL A 307 6.12 -1.91 4.84
CA VAL A 307 4.92 -1.16 4.46
C VAL A 307 4.71 0.04 5.39
N ILE A 308 4.54 1.26 4.84
CA ILE A 308 4.47 2.48 5.65
C ILE A 308 3.26 2.53 6.58
N GLN A 309 2.09 2.05 6.12
CA GLN A 309 0.84 2.21 6.88
C GLN A 309 0.31 0.89 7.44
N LYS A 310 -0.24 0.01 6.60
CA LYS A 310 -0.90 -1.22 7.04
C LYS A 310 -0.49 -2.43 6.21
N GLY A 311 -0.24 -3.57 6.85
CA GLY A 311 0.03 -4.82 6.13
C GLY A 311 -1.25 -5.32 5.47
N ILE A 312 -2.24 -5.62 6.31
CA ILE A 312 -3.57 -6.07 5.87
C ILE A 312 -4.63 -5.23 6.58
N ASN A 313 -5.41 -4.49 5.80
CA ASN A 313 -6.56 -3.73 6.26
C ASN A 313 -7.86 -4.43 5.82
N ILE A 314 -8.79 -4.60 6.75
CA ILE A 314 -10.09 -5.22 6.51
C ILE A 314 -11.16 -4.23 6.95
N ASN A 315 -11.98 -3.75 6.02
CA ASN A 315 -12.98 -2.72 6.25
C ASN A 315 -14.34 -3.19 5.72
N ARG A 316 -15.32 -3.37 6.61
CA ARG A 316 -16.70 -3.83 6.25
C ARG A 316 -16.76 -5.15 5.46
N ALA A 317 -15.72 -5.98 5.52
CA ALA A 317 -15.69 -7.33 4.95
C ALA A 317 -16.07 -8.40 5.99
N ARG A 318 -16.58 -9.56 5.53
CA ARG A 318 -16.98 -10.71 6.36
C ARG A 318 -16.34 -12.00 5.86
N TYR A 319 -16.27 -13.01 6.73
CA TYR A 319 -15.69 -14.32 6.44
C TYR A 319 -14.26 -14.23 5.88
N VAL A 320 -13.43 -13.38 6.48
CA VAL A 320 -12.04 -13.17 6.04
C VAL A 320 -11.10 -14.09 6.82
N THR A 321 -10.25 -14.82 6.10
CA THR A 321 -9.21 -15.69 6.68
C THR A 321 -7.83 -15.15 6.33
N ILE A 322 -7.07 -14.79 7.36
CA ILE A 322 -5.67 -14.38 7.28
C ILE A 322 -4.85 -15.49 7.92
N GLU A 323 -4.25 -16.34 7.09
CA GLU A 323 -3.59 -17.55 7.59
C GLU A 323 -2.15 -17.68 7.14
N ASN A 324 -1.28 -18.13 8.04
CA ASN A 324 0.07 -18.57 7.68
C ASN A 324 0.96 -17.50 7.01
N ASN A 325 0.66 -16.21 7.15
CA ASN A 325 1.45 -15.13 6.57
C ASN A 325 2.63 -14.74 7.48
N ILE A 326 3.66 -14.14 6.89
CA ILE A 326 4.77 -13.49 7.60
C ILE A 326 4.66 -11.99 7.33
N VAL A 327 4.43 -11.19 8.38
CA VAL A 327 4.24 -9.74 8.27
C VAL A 327 5.29 -9.03 9.11
N TYR A 328 6.11 -8.16 8.50
CA TYR A 328 7.15 -7.47 9.27
C TYR A 328 7.52 -6.09 8.77
N ASN A 329 8.14 -5.29 9.64
CA ASN A 329 8.56 -3.91 9.31
C ASN A 329 7.41 -3.06 8.75
N VAL A 330 6.26 -3.11 9.41
CA VAL A 330 5.06 -2.36 8.99
C VAL A 330 4.79 -1.23 9.97
N ALA A 331 4.14 -0.17 9.47
CA ALA A 331 3.65 1.00 10.20
C ALA A 331 4.71 2.07 10.52
N HIS A 332 5.96 1.92 10.06
CA HIS A 332 7.09 2.72 10.57
C HIS A 332 6.90 4.22 10.40
N HIS A 333 6.27 4.68 9.32
CA HIS A 333 6.17 6.11 8.99
C HIS A 333 4.72 6.58 8.75
N SER A 334 3.74 5.86 9.31
CA SER A 334 2.32 6.21 9.17
C SER A 334 1.95 7.44 9.99
N LEU A 335 1.40 8.48 9.34
CA LEU A 335 0.83 9.63 10.04
C LEU A 335 -0.58 9.37 10.62
N THR A 336 -1.19 8.23 10.30
CA THR A 336 -2.50 7.78 10.79
C THR A 336 -2.36 6.41 11.44
N GLY A 337 -3.43 5.75 11.87
CA GLY A 337 -3.33 4.41 12.49
C GLY A 337 -2.62 3.38 11.61
N GLY A 338 -1.34 3.10 11.91
CA GLY A 338 -0.54 2.10 11.21
C GLY A 338 -0.54 0.76 11.95
N HIS A 339 -0.74 -0.36 11.24
CA HIS A 339 -0.97 -1.69 11.85
C HIS A 339 -0.48 -2.85 11.00
N GLY A 340 -0.16 -3.98 11.64
CA GLY A 340 0.18 -5.21 10.92
C GLY A 340 -1.05 -5.78 10.22
N ILE A 341 -2.01 -6.25 11.01
CA ILE A 341 -3.34 -6.68 10.58
C ILE A 341 -4.38 -5.86 11.33
N MET A 342 -5.25 -5.15 10.60
CA MET A 342 -6.34 -4.37 11.16
C MET A 342 -7.68 -4.83 10.61
N ARG A 343 -8.65 -5.00 11.50
CA ARG A 343 -10.07 -5.08 11.14
C ARG A 343 -10.80 -3.83 11.63
N LYS A 344 -11.51 -3.11 10.77
CA LYS A 344 -12.31 -1.92 11.08
C LYS A 344 -13.79 -2.09 10.79
N TRP A 345 -14.64 -1.87 11.80
CA TRP A 345 -16.06 -1.63 11.65
C TRP A 345 -16.32 -0.17 12.03
N ASN A 346 -17.09 0.60 11.27
CA ASN A 346 -17.50 1.89 11.82
C ASN A 346 -18.46 1.63 12.99
N ALA A 347 -18.25 2.34 14.11
CA ALA A 347 -18.90 2.16 15.41
C ALA A 347 -20.44 2.40 15.43
N GLU A 348 -21.11 2.48 14.28
CA GLU A 348 -22.55 2.78 14.16
C GLU A 348 -23.35 1.67 13.47
N TYR A 349 -22.74 0.51 13.22
CA TYR A 349 -23.41 -0.57 12.50
C TYR A 349 -24.18 -1.50 13.46
N GLU A 350 -25.34 -1.03 13.92
CA GLU A 350 -26.43 -1.93 14.31
C GLU A 350 -26.98 -2.56 13.02
N VAL A 351 -26.76 -3.86 12.81
CA VAL A 351 -27.70 -4.64 11.98
C VAL A 351 -28.67 -5.32 12.91
N ASP A 352 -29.52 -4.51 13.53
CA ASP A 352 -30.77 -5.02 14.04
C ASP A 352 -31.71 -5.15 12.82
N GLY A 353 -31.68 -6.30 12.13
CA GLY A 353 -32.79 -6.72 11.26
C GLY A 353 -32.57 -7.01 9.77
N ASP A 354 -31.35 -7.03 9.22
CA ASP A 354 -31.18 -7.56 7.85
C ASP A 354 -31.25 -9.10 7.86
N SER A 355 -32.36 -9.58 7.29
CA SER A 355 -32.78 -10.97 7.18
C SER A 355 -32.62 -11.49 5.75
N SER A 356 -31.87 -10.81 4.89
CA SER A 356 -31.70 -11.20 3.48
C SER A 356 -30.57 -12.21 3.26
N THR A 357 -29.49 -12.19 4.06
CA THR A 357 -28.43 -13.22 4.04
C THR A 357 -28.26 -13.84 5.42
N ALA A 358 -28.65 -15.11 5.56
CA ALA A 358 -28.41 -15.85 6.80
C ALA A 358 -26.90 -15.91 7.05
N ASP A 359 -26.46 -15.60 8.27
CA ASP A 359 -25.09 -15.86 8.69
C ASP A 359 -24.76 -17.33 8.52
N ASP A 360 -23.51 -17.64 8.15
CA ASP A 360 -23.01 -19.00 8.24
C ASP A 360 -22.71 -19.30 9.73
N PRO A 361 -23.52 -20.14 10.40
CA PRO A 361 -23.33 -20.43 11.83
C PRO A 361 -22.04 -21.22 12.08
N ASN A 362 -21.41 -21.78 11.04
CA ASN A 362 -20.23 -22.63 11.15
C ASN A 362 -18.93 -21.90 10.83
N ALA A 363 -18.99 -20.71 10.23
CA ALA A 363 -17.81 -19.93 9.86
C ALA A 363 -17.46 -18.87 10.91
N TYR A 364 -16.17 -18.57 11.02
CA TYR A 364 -15.72 -17.34 11.66
C TYR A 364 -15.87 -16.20 10.66
N ARG A 365 -16.47 -15.07 11.07
CA ARG A 365 -16.49 -13.85 10.23
C ARG A 365 -15.08 -13.26 10.08
N LEU A 366 -14.19 -13.53 11.03
CA LEU A 366 -12.77 -13.22 10.92
C LEU A 366 -11.94 -14.31 11.59
N LYS A 367 -10.95 -14.82 10.85
CA LYS A 367 -9.98 -15.80 11.34
C LYS A 367 -8.56 -15.31 11.06
N ILE A 368 -7.78 -15.09 12.11
CA ILE A 368 -6.35 -14.72 12.04
C ILE A 368 -5.56 -15.85 12.70
N VAL A 369 -4.93 -16.70 11.89
CA VAL A 369 -4.35 -17.96 12.38
C VAL A 369 -2.97 -18.28 11.82
N GLY A 370 -2.06 -18.72 12.68
CA GLY A 370 -0.75 -19.21 12.21
C GLY A 370 0.16 -18.13 11.63
N ASN A 371 -0.13 -16.85 11.82
CA ASN A 371 0.69 -15.78 11.26
C ASN A 371 1.92 -15.51 12.13
N ILE A 372 2.99 -15.02 11.51
CA ILE A 372 4.21 -14.55 12.19
C ILE A 372 4.28 -13.04 11.97
N LEU A 373 4.28 -12.25 13.04
CA LEU A 373 4.31 -10.79 12.98
C LEU A 373 5.46 -10.22 13.80
N PHE A 374 6.33 -9.41 13.19
CA PHE A 374 7.42 -8.76 13.93
C PHE A 374 7.80 -7.37 13.45
N ASN A 375 8.34 -6.53 14.34
CA ASN A 375 8.64 -5.12 14.07
C ASN A 375 7.45 -4.34 13.49
N ILE A 376 6.23 -4.65 13.95
CA ILE A 376 5.07 -3.79 13.71
C ILE A 376 5.14 -2.66 14.74
N GLU A 377 5.49 -1.46 14.29
CA GLU A 377 5.68 -0.31 15.17
C GLU A 377 5.53 1.00 14.40
N GLN A 378 4.83 1.97 14.97
CA GLN A 378 4.80 3.32 14.42
C GLN A 378 5.96 4.13 14.98
N ARG A 379 6.64 4.90 14.13
CA ARG A 379 7.81 5.69 14.53
C ARG A 379 7.59 7.19 14.48
N VAL A 380 6.41 7.63 14.05
CA VAL A 380 5.97 9.03 14.00
C VAL A 380 4.70 9.21 14.82
N TYR A 381 4.45 10.43 15.30
CA TYR A 381 3.20 10.72 15.99
C TYR A 381 2.01 10.64 15.04
N SER A 382 0.97 9.92 15.44
CA SER A 382 -0.30 9.84 14.73
C SER A 382 -0.99 11.20 14.78
N TRP A 383 -1.63 11.58 13.69
CA TRP A 383 -2.55 12.71 13.67
C TRP A 383 -3.73 12.44 12.75
N VAL A 384 -4.89 12.81 13.25
CA VAL A 384 -6.15 12.68 12.52
C VAL A 384 -6.58 14.09 12.12
N ASN A 385 -6.83 14.31 10.84
CA ASN A 385 -7.00 15.65 10.25
C ASN A 385 -8.26 16.42 10.72
N TRP A 386 -9.15 15.77 11.46
CA TRP A 386 -10.33 16.38 12.11
C TRP A 386 -10.10 16.64 13.61
N HIS A 387 -8.97 16.20 14.18
CA HIS A 387 -8.53 16.62 15.50
C HIS A 387 -7.75 17.93 15.40
N ASN A 388 -8.16 18.91 16.21
CA ASN A 388 -7.39 20.14 16.43
C ASN A 388 -6.25 19.95 17.45
N TYR A 389 -5.85 18.70 17.72
CA TYR A 389 -4.75 18.38 18.61
C TYR A 389 -3.94 17.19 18.07
N LEU A 390 -2.67 17.12 18.47
CA LEU A 390 -1.74 16.04 18.21
C LEU A 390 -1.05 15.66 19.53
N THR A 391 -1.24 14.42 19.97
CA THR A 391 -0.55 13.86 21.14
C THR A 391 0.86 13.46 20.74
N GLY A 392 1.87 13.91 21.50
CA GLY A 392 3.27 13.54 21.33
C GLY A 392 3.57 12.13 21.85
N GLU A 393 2.66 11.20 21.60
CA GLU A 393 2.72 9.81 22.02
C GLU A 393 2.67 8.89 20.80
N ILE A 394 3.41 7.79 20.88
CA ILE A 394 3.29 6.67 19.95
C ILE A 394 2.25 5.72 20.51
N ASP A 395 1.01 5.85 20.05
CA ASP A 395 -0.15 5.06 20.48
C ASP A 395 -0.62 4.03 19.43
N GLU A 396 -0.03 4.07 18.23
CA GLU A 396 -0.32 3.19 17.09
C GLU A 396 0.84 2.21 16.77
N GLY A 397 0.70 1.38 15.74
CA GLY A 397 1.65 0.29 15.46
C GLY A 397 1.29 -1.02 16.15
N LYS A 398 -0.01 -1.29 16.31
CA LYS A 398 -0.52 -2.55 16.89
C LYS A 398 -0.34 -3.69 15.89
N ALA A 399 0.18 -4.85 16.33
CA ALA A 399 0.44 -5.97 15.42
C ALA A 399 -0.86 -6.58 14.87
N ILE A 400 -1.81 -6.85 15.76
CA ILE A 400 -3.19 -7.21 15.41
C ILE A 400 -4.13 -6.24 16.14
N LEU A 401 -4.92 -5.48 15.37
CA LEU A 401 -5.97 -4.61 15.89
C LEU A 401 -7.33 -5.06 15.38
N ILE A 402 -8.23 -5.39 16.31
CA ILE A 402 -9.67 -5.43 16.03
C ILE A 402 -10.23 -4.09 16.48
N ASP A 403 -10.42 -3.19 15.53
CA ASP A 403 -10.99 -1.88 15.77
C ASP A 403 -12.51 -1.95 15.89
N GLY A 404 -13.08 -1.08 16.73
CA GLY A 404 -14.37 -1.26 17.38
C GLY A 404 -15.51 -1.72 16.47
N SER A 405 -16.41 -2.54 16.98
CA SER A 405 -17.54 -3.09 16.23
C SER A 405 -18.83 -3.01 17.03
N LEU A 406 -19.97 -2.79 16.38
CA LEU A 406 -21.28 -3.00 17.00
C LEU A 406 -21.96 -4.28 16.48
N ASP A 407 -21.19 -5.19 15.88
CA ASP A 407 -21.70 -6.43 15.32
C ASP A 407 -21.87 -7.50 16.41
N PRO A 408 -23.10 -7.76 16.89
CA PRO A 408 -23.33 -8.73 17.97
C PRO A 408 -23.13 -10.18 17.52
N SER A 409 -23.19 -10.42 16.20
CA SER A 409 -23.00 -11.72 15.56
C SER A 409 -21.56 -11.95 15.12
N ALA A 410 -20.64 -11.00 15.39
CA ALA A 410 -19.23 -11.19 15.10
C ALA A 410 -18.75 -12.48 15.78
N ARG A 411 -18.15 -13.39 15.00
CA ARG A 411 -17.43 -14.54 15.53
C ARG A 411 -15.99 -14.43 15.05
N VAL A 412 -15.06 -14.20 15.98
CA VAL A 412 -13.67 -13.87 15.68
C VAL A 412 -12.74 -14.90 16.31
N TYR A 413 -11.79 -15.43 15.53
CA TYR A 413 -10.74 -16.33 16.02
C TYR A 413 -9.36 -15.75 15.75
N ILE A 414 -8.59 -15.51 16.80
CA ILE A 414 -7.20 -15.06 16.75
C ILE A 414 -6.35 -16.10 17.47
N GLY A 415 -5.71 -16.99 16.72
CA GLY A 415 -4.98 -18.06 17.38
C GLY A 415 -3.78 -18.62 16.66
N ASN A 416 -2.90 -19.25 17.42
CA ASN A 416 -1.68 -19.85 16.90
C ASN A 416 -0.76 -18.85 16.17
N ASN A 417 -0.81 -17.56 16.50
CA ASN A 417 0.06 -16.54 15.90
C ASN A 417 1.31 -16.32 16.77
N LEU A 418 2.45 -16.11 16.11
CA LEU A 418 3.73 -15.77 16.73
C LEU A 418 3.98 -14.27 16.55
N LEU A 419 4.00 -13.50 17.64
CA LEU A 419 4.14 -12.05 17.60
C LEU A 419 5.41 -11.63 18.37
N LEU A 420 6.38 -11.05 17.67
CA LEU A 420 7.72 -10.80 18.20
C LEU A 420 8.09 -9.33 18.02
N PHE A 421 8.72 -8.70 19.02
CA PHE A 421 9.39 -7.40 18.86
C PHE A 421 8.49 -6.25 18.33
N ASN A 422 7.18 -6.32 18.54
CA ASN A 422 6.24 -5.28 18.12
C ASN A 422 6.23 -4.09 19.10
N GLY A 423 5.78 -2.93 18.63
CA GLY A 423 5.95 -1.62 19.27
C GLY A 423 5.08 -1.35 20.49
N VAL A 424 3.77 -1.19 20.28
CA VAL A 424 2.85 -0.70 21.33
C VAL A 424 2.00 -1.82 21.92
N VAL A 425 1.26 -2.57 21.09
CA VAL A 425 0.43 -3.71 21.54
C VAL A 425 0.51 -4.83 20.51
N ASN A 426 0.62 -6.08 20.96
CA ASN A 426 0.63 -7.23 20.07
C ASN A 426 -0.78 -7.62 19.61
N ILE A 427 -1.75 -7.74 20.52
CA ILE A 427 -3.16 -7.96 20.18
C ILE A 427 -4.01 -6.94 20.93
N ARG A 428 -4.73 -6.10 20.19
CA ARG A 428 -5.66 -5.11 20.73
C ARG A 428 -7.08 -5.41 20.27
N LEU A 429 -7.99 -5.49 21.24
CA LEU A 429 -9.43 -5.54 21.02
C LEU A 429 -10.03 -4.18 21.42
N ASN A 430 -10.55 -3.44 20.45
CA ASN A 430 -11.29 -2.21 20.71
C ASN A 430 -12.80 -2.46 20.75
N ASP A 431 -13.49 -1.54 21.42
CA ASP A 431 -14.87 -1.55 21.92
C ASP A 431 -15.90 -2.30 21.05
N GLY A 432 -16.77 -3.08 21.71
CA GLY A 432 -17.94 -3.69 21.08
C GLY A 432 -17.68 -4.90 20.18
N THR A 433 -16.45 -5.42 20.11
CA THR A 433 -16.22 -6.74 19.49
C THR A 433 -16.90 -7.85 20.33
N HIS A 434 -17.75 -8.67 19.72
CA HIS A 434 -18.47 -9.80 20.35
C HIS A 434 -17.85 -11.15 19.93
N ASN A 435 -18.06 -12.20 20.75
CA ASN A 435 -17.70 -13.60 20.48
C ASN A 435 -16.27 -13.79 19.93
N VAL A 436 -15.27 -13.41 20.73
CA VAL A 436 -13.85 -13.45 20.35
C VAL A 436 -13.13 -14.59 21.05
N GLU A 437 -12.41 -15.40 20.28
CA GLU A 437 -11.50 -16.44 20.77
C GLU A 437 -10.05 -16.00 20.53
N VAL A 438 -9.26 -15.85 21.60
CA VAL A 438 -7.83 -15.56 21.56
C VAL A 438 -7.06 -16.77 22.09
N VAL A 439 -6.54 -17.61 21.18
CA VAL A 439 -6.14 -18.99 21.51
C VAL A 439 -4.71 -19.31 21.09
N ARG A 440 -3.88 -19.77 22.04
CA ARG A 440 -2.55 -20.34 21.75
C ARG A 440 -1.61 -19.43 20.95
N ASN A 441 -1.67 -18.12 21.18
CA ASN A 441 -0.69 -17.20 20.62
C ASN A 441 0.59 -17.19 21.47
N SER A 442 1.73 -16.94 20.83
CA SER A 442 3.02 -16.72 21.48
C SER A 442 3.46 -15.30 21.23
N VAL A 443 3.61 -14.51 22.29
CA VAL A 443 4.00 -13.11 22.24
C VAL A 443 5.34 -12.93 22.94
N TYR A 444 6.30 -12.31 22.27
CA TYR A 444 7.56 -11.89 22.89
C TYR A 444 7.87 -10.43 22.56
N ALA A 445 7.60 -9.55 23.51
CA ALA A 445 8.08 -8.19 23.48
C ALA A 445 9.59 -8.11 23.71
N GLN A 446 10.24 -7.11 23.11
CA GLN A 446 11.67 -6.86 23.33
C GLN A 446 11.96 -6.54 24.80
N ARG A 447 12.89 -7.29 25.41
CA ARG A 447 13.40 -7.00 26.75
C ARG A 447 14.10 -5.64 26.76
N GLY A 448 13.86 -4.85 27.80
CA GLY A 448 14.52 -3.56 28.00
C GLY A 448 14.05 -2.42 27.08
N ARG A 449 13.02 -2.63 26.25
CA ARG A 449 12.40 -1.53 25.51
C ARG A 449 11.64 -0.62 26.47
N GLU A 450 12.08 0.63 26.57
CA GLU A 450 11.47 1.62 27.46
C GLU A 450 10.23 2.26 26.84
N TYR A 451 10.32 2.73 25.59
CA TYR A 451 9.24 3.46 24.92
C TYR A 451 9.08 3.12 23.42
N PRO A 452 7.82 3.04 22.92
CA PRO A 452 6.64 2.72 23.70
C PRO A 452 6.86 1.38 24.42
N THR A 453 6.31 1.21 25.63
CA THR A 453 6.43 -0.06 26.34
C THR A 453 5.44 -1.08 25.76
N PRO A 454 5.90 -2.16 25.10
CA PRO A 454 5.01 -3.07 24.38
C PRO A 454 4.16 -3.90 25.32
N SER A 455 2.85 -3.87 25.11
CA SER A 455 1.87 -4.74 25.77
C SER A 455 1.61 -6.01 24.95
N GLY A 456 1.14 -7.06 25.62
CA GLY A 456 0.75 -8.32 25.02
C GLY A 456 -0.65 -8.26 24.42
N ILE A 457 -1.62 -8.81 25.15
CA ILE A 457 -3.02 -8.94 24.74
C ILE A 457 -3.88 -8.02 25.60
N THR A 458 -4.53 -7.03 24.99
CA THR A 458 -5.28 -6.00 25.74
C THR A 458 -6.62 -5.68 25.11
N GLN A 459 -7.53 -5.13 25.91
CA GLN A 459 -8.77 -4.51 25.44
C GLN A 459 -8.87 -3.03 25.84
N SER A 460 -9.62 -2.22 25.09
CA SER A 460 -9.91 -0.81 25.44
C SER A 460 -11.21 -0.61 26.21
N ALA A 461 -12.22 -1.46 26.02
CA ALA A 461 -13.47 -1.41 26.77
C ALA A 461 -14.11 -2.79 26.98
N TYR A 462 -15.41 -2.83 27.27
CA TYR A 462 -16.17 -4.05 27.54
C TYR A 462 -16.46 -4.84 26.25
N HIS A 463 -16.34 -6.16 26.35
CA HIS A 463 -16.59 -7.13 25.28
C HIS A 463 -17.35 -8.34 25.83
N PRO A 464 -18.56 -8.64 25.36
CA PRO A 464 -19.27 -9.84 25.78
C PRO A 464 -18.69 -11.08 25.08
N ASN A 465 -18.66 -12.19 25.82
CA ASN A 465 -18.27 -13.51 25.32
C ASN A 465 -16.85 -13.56 24.71
N ILE A 466 -15.82 -13.29 25.52
CA ILE A 466 -14.43 -13.50 25.13
C ILE A 466 -13.87 -14.76 25.77
N SER A 467 -13.12 -15.53 24.99
CA SER A 467 -12.31 -16.65 25.47
C SER A 467 -10.82 -16.41 25.24
N VAL A 468 -10.02 -16.55 26.30
CA VAL A 468 -8.56 -16.43 26.24
C VAL A 468 -7.93 -17.69 26.78
N VAL A 469 -7.33 -18.51 25.90
CA VAL A 469 -6.90 -19.88 26.26
C VAL A 469 -5.52 -20.19 25.69
N GLY A 470 -4.62 -20.71 26.53
CA GLY A 470 -3.38 -21.32 26.05
C GLY A 470 -2.33 -20.32 25.57
N ASN A 471 -2.48 -19.02 25.83
CA ASN A 471 -1.54 -18.01 25.33
C ASN A 471 -0.27 -17.98 26.20
N VAL A 472 0.88 -17.72 25.57
CA VAL A 472 2.18 -17.57 26.23
C VAL A 472 2.71 -16.19 25.88
N VAL A 473 2.83 -15.31 26.86
CA VAL A 473 3.10 -13.89 26.64
C VAL A 473 4.26 -13.42 27.49
N TYR A 474 5.24 -12.80 26.85
CA TYR A 474 6.23 -11.95 27.49
C TYR A 474 5.99 -10.49 27.08
N SER A 475 5.68 -9.59 28.02
CA SER A 475 5.49 -8.15 27.77
C SER A 475 6.74 -7.32 28.05
N GLY A 476 6.76 -6.06 27.57
CA GLY A 476 7.88 -5.14 27.73
C GLY A 476 8.13 -4.77 29.19
N SER A 477 9.41 -4.62 29.55
CA SER A 477 9.89 -4.36 30.92
C SER A 477 10.32 -2.90 31.17
N GLY A 478 9.78 -1.93 30.41
CA GLY A 478 10.07 -0.50 30.61
C GLY A 478 9.55 0.07 31.93
N GLU A 479 9.87 1.33 32.28
CA GLU A 479 9.54 1.95 33.58
C GLU A 479 8.06 1.82 34.02
N GLN A 480 7.12 1.85 33.06
CA GLN A 480 5.69 1.66 33.35
C GLN A 480 5.23 0.20 33.25
N GLY A 481 6.02 -0.67 32.61
CA GLY A 481 5.74 -2.08 32.37
C GLY A 481 4.57 -2.32 31.41
N GLY A 482 4.78 -3.09 30.36
CA GLY A 482 3.74 -3.40 29.38
C GLY A 482 2.76 -4.43 29.94
N ARG A 483 1.46 -4.27 29.70
CA ARG A 483 0.46 -5.24 30.20
C ARG A 483 0.56 -6.53 29.41
N ALA A 484 0.90 -7.66 30.06
CA ALA A 484 0.95 -8.95 29.37
C ALA A 484 -0.43 -9.41 28.90
N ILE A 485 -1.40 -9.48 29.82
CA ILE A 485 -2.82 -9.67 29.52
C ILE A 485 -3.61 -8.67 30.34
N ASP A 486 -4.48 -7.91 29.68
CA ASP A 486 -5.38 -6.95 30.31
C ASP A 486 -6.76 -7.00 29.67
N MET A 487 -7.66 -7.70 30.36
CA MET A 487 -9.06 -7.81 30.01
C MET A 487 -9.90 -7.45 31.25
N SER A 488 -10.95 -6.65 31.09
CA SER A 488 -11.98 -6.52 32.12
C SER A 488 -12.59 -7.89 32.39
N LYS A 489 -13.29 -8.10 33.51
CA LYS A 489 -13.83 -9.41 33.93
C LYS A 489 -14.99 -9.90 33.03
N THR A 490 -14.77 -10.01 31.72
CA THR A 490 -15.74 -10.32 30.67
C THR A 490 -16.00 -11.82 30.54
N PHE A 491 -16.31 -12.43 31.68
CA PHE A 491 -16.91 -13.77 31.79
C PHE A 491 -18.32 -13.66 32.37
N THR A 492 -19.11 -12.64 31.98
CA THR A 492 -20.48 -12.52 32.49
C THR A 492 -21.30 -13.71 31.98
N ASP A 493 -21.69 -14.57 32.92
CA ASP A 493 -22.67 -15.63 32.71
C ASP A 493 -23.99 -15.02 32.21
N CYS A 494 -24.71 -15.79 31.40
CA CYS A 494 -26.14 -15.59 31.21
C CYS A 494 -26.82 -15.49 32.59
N ASN A 495 -27.62 -14.45 32.82
CA ASN A 495 -28.45 -14.40 34.01
C ASN A 495 -29.51 -15.52 33.95
N ASP A 496 -30.14 -15.82 35.10
CA ASP A 496 -31.13 -16.90 35.25
C ASP A 496 -32.36 -16.75 34.33
N ASP A 497 -32.55 -15.56 33.74
CA ASP A 497 -33.64 -15.22 32.82
C ASP A 497 -33.27 -15.43 31.34
N GLY A 498 -32.04 -15.84 31.02
CA GLY A 498 -31.58 -16.00 29.64
C GLY A 498 -31.25 -14.67 28.95
N GLU A 499 -30.75 -13.69 29.69
CA GLU A 499 -30.23 -12.43 29.16
C GLU A 499 -28.79 -12.21 29.63
N TYR A 500 -27.98 -11.48 28.88
CA TYR A 500 -26.65 -11.07 29.33
C TYR A 500 -26.73 -9.91 30.34
N ASP A 501 -26.05 -10.03 31.49
CA ASP A 501 -26.05 -8.98 32.51
C ASP A 501 -25.13 -7.82 32.09
N LEU A 502 -25.71 -6.76 31.53
CA LEU A 502 -24.97 -5.61 31.02
C LEU A 502 -24.60 -4.65 32.17
N HIS A 503 -23.39 -4.75 32.71
CA HIS A 503 -22.81 -3.69 33.53
C HIS A 503 -21.87 -2.81 32.68
N VAL A 504 -22.47 -1.85 31.98
CA VAL A 504 -22.12 -0.41 31.89
C VAL A 504 -22.88 0.16 30.68
N ALA A 505 -23.58 1.26 30.93
CA ALA A 505 -24.42 1.97 29.98
C ALA A 505 -23.62 2.54 28.80
N SER A 506 -23.59 1.86 27.66
CA SER A 506 -23.44 2.55 26.38
C SER A 506 -24.84 2.89 25.88
N THR A 507 -25.09 4.18 25.73
CA THR A 507 -26.19 4.68 24.92
C THR A 507 -25.65 5.00 23.53
N ASN A 508 -26.44 4.83 22.48
CA ASN A 508 -26.06 5.32 21.16
C ASN A 508 -25.87 6.86 21.19
N SER A 509 -25.43 7.44 20.08
CA SER A 509 -25.25 8.90 19.92
C SER A 509 -26.52 9.73 20.14
N LYS A 510 -27.69 9.09 20.33
CA LYS A 510 -28.99 9.70 20.66
C LYS A 510 -29.43 9.47 22.11
N GLY A 511 -28.61 8.85 22.96
CA GLY A 511 -28.94 8.60 24.37
C GLY A 511 -29.86 7.39 24.59
N GLU A 512 -30.08 6.55 23.58
CA GLU A 512 -30.92 5.36 23.69
C GLU A 512 -30.11 4.18 24.23
N LYS A 513 -30.67 3.43 25.19
CA LYS A 513 -30.03 2.22 25.71
C LYS A 513 -29.96 1.16 24.62
N LEU A 514 -28.78 0.60 24.37
CA LEU A 514 -28.63 -0.59 23.52
C LEU A 514 -29.44 -1.75 24.11
N ARG A 515 -30.09 -2.54 23.25
CA ARG A 515 -30.96 -3.66 23.65
C ARG A 515 -30.18 -4.74 24.40
N SER A 516 -30.81 -5.38 25.38
CA SER A 516 -30.36 -6.66 25.94
C SER A 516 -30.60 -7.77 24.91
N PHE A 517 -29.63 -8.66 24.75
CA PHE A 517 -29.78 -9.86 23.92
C PHE A 517 -30.29 -11.03 24.76
N GLU A 518 -31.23 -11.78 24.20
CA GLU A 518 -31.61 -13.11 24.69
C GLU A 518 -30.43 -14.07 24.44
N CYS A 519 -29.91 -14.68 25.50
CA CYS A 519 -29.11 -15.89 25.41
C CYS A 519 -29.99 -17.10 25.74
N VAL A 520 -29.66 -18.27 25.20
CA VAL A 520 -30.42 -19.48 25.52
C VAL A 520 -30.04 -19.93 26.94
N ALA A 521 -30.95 -19.70 27.90
CA ALA A 521 -30.83 -20.22 29.26
C ALA A 521 -30.57 -21.74 29.23
N GLY A 522 -29.40 -22.16 29.71
CA GLY A 522 -28.99 -23.56 29.74
C GLY A 522 -28.08 -24.04 28.60
N THR A 523 -27.61 -23.17 27.70
CA THR A 523 -26.39 -23.42 26.90
C THR A 523 -25.24 -22.56 27.43
N PRO A 524 -24.57 -22.98 28.51
CA PRO A 524 -23.28 -22.41 28.83
C PRO A 524 -22.32 -22.70 27.66
N LEU A 525 -21.61 -21.67 27.18
CA LEU A 525 -20.32 -21.89 26.53
C LEU A 525 -19.38 -22.41 27.62
N THR A 526 -19.50 -23.69 27.96
CA THR A 526 -18.59 -24.35 28.87
C THR A 526 -17.23 -24.39 28.17
N PHE A 527 -16.36 -23.43 28.47
CA PHE A 527 -14.92 -23.61 28.26
C PHE A 527 -14.44 -24.65 29.29
N SER A 528 -14.59 -25.92 28.90
CA SER A 528 -13.91 -27.05 29.51
C SER A 528 -12.87 -27.49 28.47
N PRO A 529 -11.61 -27.05 28.61
CA PRO A 529 -10.77 -27.22 29.80
C PRO A 529 -10.39 -25.90 30.49
N PRO A 530 -9.75 -25.96 31.67
CA PRO A 530 -9.13 -24.81 32.32
C PRO A 530 -8.31 -23.95 31.33
N SER A 531 -8.51 -22.63 31.39
CA SER A 531 -7.66 -21.66 30.70
C SER A 531 -6.24 -21.78 31.25
N TYR A 532 -5.25 -21.99 30.37
CA TYR A 532 -3.84 -22.07 30.74
C TYR A 532 -3.07 -20.96 30.03
N ASN A 533 -3.13 -19.75 30.56
CA ASN A 533 -2.38 -18.61 30.04
C ASN A 533 -1.13 -18.41 30.90
N PHE A 534 0.03 -18.26 30.28
CA PHE A 534 1.30 -18.04 30.97
C PHE A 534 1.86 -16.69 30.57
N ILE A 535 2.18 -15.88 31.58
CA ILE A 535 2.64 -14.51 31.37
C ILE A 535 3.92 -14.23 32.14
N ALA A 536 4.74 -13.35 31.59
CA ALA A 536 5.96 -12.81 32.20
C ALA A 536 6.23 -11.40 31.62
N GLY A 537 7.15 -10.64 32.22
CA GLY A 537 7.54 -9.30 31.76
C GLY A 537 7.01 -8.15 32.63
N GLY A 538 7.10 -6.92 32.13
CA GLY A 538 6.91 -5.72 32.96
C GLY A 538 5.48 -5.47 33.47
N GLY A 539 5.37 -4.68 34.55
CA GLY A 539 4.12 -4.09 35.05
C GLY A 539 3.06 -5.12 35.41
N THR A 540 3.11 -5.66 36.62
CA THR A 540 2.22 -6.73 37.17
C THR A 540 0.75 -6.31 37.39
N ASN A 541 0.17 -5.51 36.49
CA ASN A 541 -1.25 -5.17 36.47
C ASN A 541 -1.97 -6.10 35.49
N HIS A 542 -2.15 -7.34 35.91
CA HIS A 542 -2.93 -8.35 35.19
C HIS A 542 -4.31 -8.42 35.81
N ALA A 543 -5.31 -7.82 35.17
CA ALA A 543 -6.68 -7.82 35.65
C ALA A 543 -7.51 -8.90 34.95
N GLY A 544 -8.39 -9.54 35.72
CA GLY A 544 -9.68 -10.02 35.20
C GLY A 544 -9.73 -11.33 34.40
N VAL A 545 -8.62 -12.02 34.13
CA VAL A 545 -8.61 -13.28 33.34
C VAL A 545 -8.39 -14.53 34.20
N GLU A 546 -9.29 -15.51 34.09
CA GLU A 546 -9.12 -16.81 34.73
C GLU A 546 -7.99 -17.64 34.09
N GLY A 547 -7.31 -18.47 34.89
CA GLY A 547 -6.31 -19.39 34.38
C GLY A 547 -4.99 -18.75 33.94
N VAL A 548 -4.73 -17.52 34.39
CA VAL A 548 -3.45 -16.84 34.21
C VAL A 548 -2.46 -17.30 35.28
N THR A 549 -1.29 -17.77 34.82
CA THR A 549 -0.10 -18.02 35.64
C THR A 549 0.93 -16.94 35.34
N ASP A 550 1.15 -16.05 36.31
CA ASP A 550 2.16 -15.02 36.25
C ASP A 550 3.50 -15.54 36.78
N LEU A 551 4.53 -15.49 35.94
CA LEU A 551 5.89 -15.92 36.25
C LEU A 551 6.80 -14.76 36.72
N GLY A 552 6.25 -13.55 36.80
CA GLY A 552 6.94 -12.34 37.21
C GLY A 552 7.76 -11.69 36.09
N GLU A 553 8.39 -10.56 36.45
CA GLU A 553 9.17 -9.72 35.53
C GLU A 553 10.35 -10.46 34.89
N ASP A 554 11.07 -11.24 35.68
CA ASP A 554 12.21 -12.06 35.23
C ASP A 554 11.79 -13.45 34.72
N GLY A 555 10.49 -13.72 34.58
CA GLY A 555 9.97 -15.00 34.14
C GLY A 555 10.46 -15.37 32.74
N GLU A 556 10.81 -16.65 32.53
CA GLU A 556 11.17 -17.19 31.22
C GLU A 556 10.06 -18.10 30.71
N VAL A 557 9.38 -17.67 29.65
CA VAL A 557 8.31 -18.44 29.01
C VAL A 557 8.77 -19.20 27.75
N PHE A 558 9.93 -18.85 27.21
CA PHE A 558 10.53 -19.44 26.01
C PHE A 558 11.94 -19.99 26.28
N GLU A 559 12.41 -20.93 25.45
CA GLU A 559 13.67 -21.67 25.67
C GLU A 559 14.91 -20.77 25.62
N ASP A 560 15.10 -20.04 24.51
CA ASP A 560 16.19 -19.08 24.34
C ASP A 560 15.85 -18.00 23.29
N PRO A 561 15.08 -16.96 23.66
CA PRO A 561 14.75 -15.85 22.77
C PRO A 561 15.96 -15.11 22.19
N SER A 562 17.10 -15.12 22.90
CA SER A 562 18.32 -14.42 22.44
C SER A 562 18.95 -15.10 21.22
N SER A 563 18.73 -16.40 21.06
CA SER A 563 19.09 -17.19 19.89
C SER A 563 17.90 -17.43 18.94
N TYR A 564 16.83 -16.65 19.07
CA TYR A 564 15.58 -16.76 18.30
C TYR A 564 14.81 -18.08 18.50
N ASP A 565 15.02 -18.76 19.63
CA ASP A 565 14.29 -19.97 19.99
C ASP A 565 13.07 -19.64 20.86
N PHE A 566 11.94 -19.44 20.19
CA PHE A 566 10.63 -19.14 20.81
C PHE A 566 9.81 -20.39 21.12
N ARG A 567 10.43 -21.57 21.23
CA ARG A 567 9.75 -22.76 21.77
C ARG A 567 9.34 -22.48 23.20
N VAL A 568 8.13 -22.90 23.56
CA VAL A 568 7.63 -22.76 24.93
C VAL A 568 8.49 -23.57 25.89
N LYS A 569 9.03 -22.90 26.91
CA LYS A 569 9.85 -23.51 27.96
C LYS A 569 8.97 -24.20 28.99
N ARG A 570 8.48 -25.40 28.64
CA ARG A 570 7.52 -26.14 29.48
C ARG A 570 8.01 -26.38 30.90
N SER A 571 9.32 -26.48 31.14
CA SER A 571 9.89 -26.64 32.47
C SER A 571 9.70 -25.42 33.38
N ALA A 572 9.47 -24.23 32.80
CA ALA A 572 9.21 -22.99 33.53
C ALA A 572 7.70 -22.76 33.78
N LEU A 573 6.83 -23.46 33.06
CA LEU A 573 5.37 -23.29 33.15
C LEU A 573 4.77 -24.14 34.28
N ILE A 574 4.96 -23.67 35.52
CA ILE A 574 4.47 -24.34 36.73
C ILE A 574 2.95 -24.52 36.65
N GLY A 575 2.46 -25.73 36.91
CA GLY A 575 1.02 -26.03 36.92
C GLY A 575 0.42 -26.43 35.57
N LEU A 576 1.21 -26.40 34.48
CA LEU A 576 0.79 -26.92 33.18
C LEU A 576 0.72 -28.46 33.18
N PRO A 577 -0.45 -29.09 32.97
CA PRO A 577 -0.52 -30.55 32.91
C PRO A 577 0.22 -31.12 31.70
N SER A 578 0.67 -32.37 31.84
CA SER A 578 1.21 -33.14 30.71
C SER A 578 0.15 -33.30 29.62
N GLY A 579 0.51 -33.00 28.37
CA GLY A 579 -0.38 -33.12 27.21
C GLY A 579 -1.29 -31.91 26.95
N VAL A 580 -1.21 -30.85 27.77
CA VAL A 580 -1.85 -29.57 27.45
C VAL A 580 -0.88 -28.72 26.65
N ASP A 581 -1.29 -28.31 25.46
CA ASP A 581 -0.52 -27.41 24.63
C ASP A 581 -0.84 -25.95 24.93
N VAL A 582 0.19 -25.11 24.91
CA VAL A 582 0.11 -23.66 25.01
C VAL A 582 1.11 -23.04 24.04
N GLY A 583 0.89 -21.79 23.67
CA GLY A 583 1.64 -21.12 22.64
C GLY A 583 1.46 -21.77 21.26
N VAL A 584 2.26 -21.26 20.32
CA VAL A 584 2.18 -21.68 18.93
C VAL A 584 2.59 -23.14 18.72
N THR A 585 2.04 -23.77 17.70
CA THR A 585 2.39 -25.12 17.25
C THR A 585 3.81 -25.18 16.70
N ALA A 586 4.42 -26.38 16.69
CA ALA A 586 5.72 -26.62 16.07
C ALA A 586 5.77 -26.15 14.60
N ASP A 587 4.72 -26.37 13.82
CA ASP A 587 4.66 -25.95 12.40
C ASP A 587 4.80 -24.43 12.20
N VAL A 588 4.39 -23.61 13.18
CA VAL A 588 4.58 -22.14 13.11
C VAL A 588 6.06 -21.80 13.35
N LEU A 589 6.69 -22.46 14.33
CA LEU A 589 8.10 -22.28 14.65
C LEU A 589 9.01 -22.81 13.53
N ASP A 590 8.66 -23.93 12.90
CA ASP A 590 9.42 -24.49 11.77
C ASP A 590 9.37 -23.56 10.56
N ARG A 591 8.21 -22.94 10.27
CA ARG A 591 8.10 -21.91 9.22
C ARG A 591 8.88 -20.65 9.56
N PHE A 592 8.87 -20.21 10.82
CA PHE A 592 9.70 -19.11 11.28
C PHE A 592 11.20 -19.41 11.09
N ASN A 593 11.66 -20.59 11.51
CA ASN A 593 13.05 -21.01 11.35
C ASN A 593 13.45 -21.15 9.87
N GLN A 594 12.53 -21.66 9.02
CA GLN A 594 12.76 -21.71 7.58
C GLN A 594 12.90 -20.31 6.99
N PHE A 595 12.04 -19.36 7.39
CA PHE A 595 12.16 -17.97 6.98
C PHE A 595 13.53 -17.39 7.38
N LEU A 596 13.96 -17.55 8.63
CA LEU A 596 15.26 -17.06 9.09
C LEU A 596 16.46 -17.74 8.43
N SER A 597 16.33 -19.00 8.00
CA SER A 597 17.41 -19.66 7.25
C SER A 597 17.69 -19.03 5.89
N ASN A 598 16.70 -18.28 5.37
CA ASN A 598 16.76 -17.61 4.07
C ASN A 598 16.96 -16.09 4.17
N HIS A 599 16.99 -15.53 5.39
CA HIS A 599 17.09 -14.09 5.63
C HIS A 599 18.18 -13.76 6.65
N ASP A 600 18.69 -12.53 6.63
CA ASP A 600 19.57 -12.05 7.69
C ASP A 600 18.80 -11.93 9.01
N PRO A 601 19.20 -12.61 10.11
CA PRO A 601 18.53 -12.50 11.40
C PRO A 601 18.45 -11.07 11.96
N SER A 602 19.27 -10.13 11.47
CA SER A 602 19.17 -8.71 11.83
C SER A 602 17.77 -8.13 11.55
N ILE A 603 17.03 -8.70 10.60
CA ILE A 603 15.65 -8.31 10.27
C ILE A 603 14.68 -8.41 11.45
N LEU A 604 15.01 -9.21 12.48
CA LEU A 604 14.16 -9.43 13.65
C LEU A 604 14.31 -8.37 14.73
N GLN A 605 15.48 -7.74 14.83
CA GLN A 605 15.76 -6.82 15.93
C GLN A 605 15.74 -5.40 15.41
N SER A 606 14.61 -4.72 15.61
CA SER A 606 14.57 -3.27 15.50
C SER A 606 15.53 -2.65 16.53
N THR A 607 16.49 -1.86 16.05
CA THR A 607 17.32 -0.99 16.89
C THR A 607 16.65 0.35 17.16
N TRP A 608 15.46 0.56 16.60
CA TRP A 608 14.75 1.82 16.71
C TRP A 608 14.37 2.10 18.17
N GLN A 609 14.74 3.30 18.62
CA GLN A 609 14.27 3.90 19.86
C GLN A 609 13.60 5.21 19.48
N HIS A 610 12.47 5.50 20.13
CA HIS A 610 11.76 6.73 19.85
C HIS A 610 12.55 7.94 20.35
N ASP A 611 12.79 8.89 19.47
CA ASP A 611 13.37 10.19 19.81
C ASP A 611 12.25 11.25 19.81
N HIS A 612 11.78 11.57 21.02
CA HIS A 612 10.74 12.59 21.21
C HIS A 612 11.20 13.98 20.74
N GLU A 613 12.47 14.35 20.97
CA GLU A 613 13.00 15.67 20.62
C GLU A 613 13.05 15.82 19.09
N ARG A 614 13.61 14.83 18.39
CA ARG A 614 13.67 14.81 16.92
C ARG A 614 12.29 14.78 16.27
N SER A 615 11.39 13.93 16.77
CA SER A 615 10.02 13.83 16.20
C SER A 615 9.27 15.14 16.31
N THR A 616 9.40 15.85 17.43
CA THR A 616 8.81 17.18 17.62
C THR A 616 9.47 18.23 16.73
N GLN A 617 10.78 18.21 16.58
CA GLN A 617 11.50 19.13 15.70
C GLN A 617 11.08 18.98 14.22
N LEU A 618 10.97 17.76 13.73
CA LEU A 618 10.52 17.46 12.37
C LEU A 618 9.06 17.86 12.16
N LEU A 619 8.19 17.61 13.14
CA LEU A 619 6.82 18.10 13.12
C LEU A 619 6.76 19.62 12.98
N LEU A 620 7.50 20.37 13.82
CA LEU A 620 7.54 21.84 13.78
C LEU A 620 8.10 22.38 12.45
N LYS A 621 9.16 21.76 11.92
CA LYS A 621 9.73 22.07 10.61
C LYS A 621 8.69 21.90 9.50
N SER A 622 7.95 20.80 9.51
CA SER A 622 6.94 20.49 8.50
C SER A 622 5.71 21.37 8.61
N ILE A 623 5.26 21.72 9.82
CA ILE A 623 4.23 22.76 10.03
C ILE A 623 4.67 24.06 9.36
N LYS A 624 5.89 24.53 9.63
CA LYS A 624 6.38 25.78 9.03
C LYS A 624 6.43 25.70 7.49
N ALA A 625 6.92 24.58 6.95
CA ALA A 625 7.13 24.41 5.51
C ALA A 625 5.80 24.28 4.74
N THR A 626 4.86 23.51 5.26
CA THR A 626 3.60 23.17 4.58
C THR A 626 2.45 24.10 4.95
N ARG A 627 2.53 24.75 6.11
CA ARG A 627 1.49 25.61 6.71
C ARG A 627 2.10 26.89 7.29
N PRO A 628 2.70 27.76 6.46
CA PRO A 628 3.33 29.01 6.92
C PRO A 628 2.34 29.96 7.62
N GLU A 629 1.03 29.73 7.49
CA GLU A 629 -0.01 30.45 8.23
C GLU A 629 -0.05 30.14 9.74
N PHE A 630 0.61 29.07 10.21
CA PHE A 630 0.76 28.72 11.63
C PHE A 630 1.90 29.54 12.26
N VAL A 631 1.60 30.79 12.62
CA VAL A 631 2.59 31.74 13.19
C VAL A 631 2.51 31.82 14.72
N ASN A 632 3.64 32.10 15.37
CA ASN A 632 3.77 32.42 16.80
C ASN A 632 3.15 31.39 17.78
N PRO A 633 3.62 30.13 17.79
CA PRO A 633 3.19 29.16 18.79
C PRO A 633 3.40 29.68 20.23
N VAL A 634 2.43 29.44 21.10
CA VAL A 634 2.49 29.74 22.53
C VAL A 634 2.81 28.47 23.30
N TYR A 635 3.80 28.55 24.19
CA TYR A 635 4.18 27.45 25.08
C TYR A 635 3.49 27.54 26.43
N HIS A 636 2.87 26.44 26.83
CA HIS A 636 2.21 26.29 28.13
C HIS A 636 2.92 25.19 28.94
N PRO A 637 3.88 25.55 29.82
CA PRO A 637 4.75 24.60 30.51
C PRO A 637 4.11 23.79 31.63
N ASN A 638 2.88 24.10 32.06
CA ASN A 638 2.23 23.48 33.22
C ASN A 638 0.71 23.36 32.99
N GLN A 639 0.24 22.19 32.57
CA GLN A 639 -1.17 21.82 32.76
C GLN A 639 -1.32 21.26 34.19
N TYR A 640 -2.50 21.41 34.78
CA TYR A 640 -2.83 20.68 36.02
C TYR A 640 -3.65 19.46 35.62
N ASP A 641 -3.32 18.29 36.17
CA ASP A 641 -4.16 17.11 35.99
C ASP A 641 -5.54 17.31 36.66
N SER A 642 -6.48 16.39 36.44
CA SER A 642 -7.82 16.43 37.03
C SER A 642 -7.83 16.43 38.57
N ASN A 643 -6.69 16.21 39.21
CA ASN A 643 -6.49 16.22 40.66
C ASN A 643 -5.73 17.46 41.17
N GLY A 644 -5.42 18.43 40.30
CA GLY A 644 -4.73 19.67 40.65
C GLY A 644 -3.22 19.52 40.88
N LYS A 645 -2.60 18.43 40.43
CA LYS A 645 -1.14 18.24 40.42
C LYS A 645 -0.59 18.80 39.11
N VAL A 646 0.61 19.40 39.14
CA VAL A 646 1.29 19.82 37.90
C VAL A 646 1.50 18.56 37.05
N ALA A 647 0.87 18.52 35.88
CA ALA A 647 1.05 17.46 34.90
C ALA A 647 2.49 17.51 34.38
N GLU A 648 3.08 16.34 34.13
CA GLU A 648 4.39 16.21 33.45
C GLU A 648 4.26 16.45 31.94
N GLU A 649 3.31 17.26 31.53
CA GLU A 649 2.97 17.56 30.14
C GLU A 649 3.07 19.06 29.90
N ALA A 650 3.50 19.42 28.69
CA ALA A 650 3.51 20.77 28.19
C ALA A 650 2.81 20.83 26.83
N THR A 651 2.18 21.97 26.53
CA THR A 651 1.39 22.14 25.31
C THR A 651 1.94 23.29 24.48
N ILE A 652 2.09 23.05 23.17
CA ILE A 652 2.34 24.08 22.17
C ILE A 652 1.02 24.41 21.49
N VAL A 653 0.66 25.69 21.44
CA VAL A 653 -0.66 26.16 20.98
C VAL A 653 -0.51 27.15 19.83
N TRP A 654 -1.22 26.92 18.73
CA TRP A 654 -1.36 27.90 17.64
C TRP A 654 -2.79 28.43 17.58
N ASP A 655 -2.95 29.74 17.35
CA ASP A 655 -4.24 30.36 17.07
C ASP A 655 -4.60 30.20 15.59
N VAL A 656 -5.76 29.60 15.35
CA VAL A 656 -6.27 29.20 14.04
C VAL A 656 -7.72 29.66 13.84
N SER A 657 -8.20 30.56 14.72
CA SER A 657 -9.59 31.08 14.76
C SER A 657 -10.09 31.71 13.45
N ASP A 658 -9.18 32.26 12.63
CA ASP A 658 -9.50 32.91 11.36
C ASP A 658 -9.47 31.98 10.13
N LYS A 659 -9.25 30.66 10.30
CA LYS A 659 -9.05 29.74 9.17
C LYS A 659 -10.31 28.95 8.83
N GLU A 660 -10.85 29.14 7.62
CA GLU A 660 -12.11 28.49 7.19
C GLU A 660 -12.02 26.97 7.01
N TRP A 661 -10.84 26.42 6.68
CA TRP A 661 -10.68 24.97 6.45
C TRP A 661 -10.79 24.10 7.72
N MET A 662 -10.64 24.69 8.91
CA MET A 662 -10.90 24.00 10.20
C MET A 662 -12.35 24.13 10.67
N LYS A 663 -13.19 24.89 9.96
CA LYS A 663 -14.58 25.18 10.35
C LYS A 663 -15.61 24.25 9.69
N SER A 664 -15.22 23.37 8.76
CA SER A 664 -16.15 22.97 7.69
C SER A 664 -16.78 21.57 7.71
N GLU A 665 -16.62 20.68 8.69
CA GLU A 665 -17.29 19.35 8.59
C GLU A 665 -18.04 18.81 9.83
N TRP A 666 -17.96 19.42 11.02
CA TRP A 666 -18.71 18.93 12.19
C TRP A 666 -19.08 20.05 13.18
N ASP A 667 -19.79 21.07 12.69
CA ASP A 667 -20.27 22.22 13.47
C ASP A 667 -21.37 21.82 14.48
N SER A 668 -21.00 21.06 15.52
CA SER A 668 -21.83 20.86 16.71
C SER A 668 -21.28 21.69 17.86
N ALA A 669 -22.14 22.53 18.44
CA ALA A 669 -21.85 23.57 19.42
C ALA A 669 -21.22 23.13 20.77
N ASP A 670 -20.83 21.87 20.93
CA ASP A 670 -20.46 21.26 22.21
C ASP A 670 -18.94 21.05 22.42
N HIS A 671 -18.05 21.46 21.49
CA HIS A 671 -16.60 21.31 21.66
C HIS A 671 -15.85 22.67 21.82
N PRO A 672 -15.28 23.00 22.99
CA PRO A 672 -14.77 24.34 23.30
C PRO A 672 -13.40 24.74 22.69
N TYR A 673 -12.81 23.98 21.77
CA TYR A 673 -11.41 24.18 21.32
C TYR A 673 -11.20 24.57 19.84
N TYR A 674 -12.26 24.89 19.09
CA TYR A 674 -12.18 25.18 17.63
C TYR A 674 -11.23 26.33 17.20
N SER A 675 -10.76 27.18 18.11
CA SER A 675 -9.84 28.29 17.80
C SER A 675 -8.35 27.94 17.89
N THR A 676 -7.98 26.72 18.31
CA THR A 676 -6.58 26.38 18.63
C THR A 676 -6.14 25.03 18.09
N PHE A 677 -4.93 24.96 17.52
CA PHE A 677 -4.21 23.69 17.29
C PHE A 677 -3.25 23.41 18.45
N LEU A 678 -3.32 22.21 19.03
CA LEU A 678 -2.59 21.83 20.25
C LEU A 678 -1.60 20.69 19.96
N HIS A 679 -0.34 20.83 20.38
CA HIS A 679 0.60 19.72 20.43
C HIS A 679 1.05 19.49 21.86
N THR A 680 0.72 18.33 22.44
CA THR A 680 1.04 17.99 23.83
C THR A 680 2.24 17.05 23.87
N LEU A 681 3.20 17.33 24.76
CA LEU A 681 4.46 16.61 24.90
C LEU A 681 4.78 16.40 26.37
N ASN A 682 5.62 15.40 26.68
CA ASN A 682 6.20 15.32 28.01
C ASN A 682 7.06 16.57 28.29
N LYS A 683 6.84 17.15 29.48
CA LYS A 683 7.39 18.41 29.95
C LYS A 683 8.91 18.47 29.92
N HIS A 684 9.60 17.36 30.19
CA HIS A 684 11.06 17.29 30.15
C HIS A 684 11.62 17.60 28.76
N TYR A 685 11.04 17.03 27.71
CA TYR A 685 11.46 17.29 26.33
C TYR A 685 11.07 18.69 25.87
N ALA A 686 9.89 19.15 26.29
CA ALA A 686 9.45 20.50 25.99
C ALA A 686 10.37 21.56 26.63
N ASP A 687 10.68 21.43 27.93
CA ASP A 687 11.57 22.37 28.61
C ASP A 687 12.98 22.39 27.98
N LYS A 688 13.52 21.25 27.52
CA LYS A 688 14.80 21.21 26.75
C LYS A 688 14.73 21.99 25.44
N LEU A 689 13.66 21.83 24.66
CA LEU A 689 13.44 22.55 23.40
C LEU A 689 13.32 24.06 23.64
N PHE A 690 12.67 24.47 24.73
CA PHE A 690 12.39 25.87 25.06
C PHE A 690 13.52 26.58 25.84
N GLU A 691 14.31 25.88 26.66
CA GLU A 691 15.50 26.45 27.33
C GLU A 691 16.61 26.82 26.33
N LYS A 692 16.74 26.08 25.22
CA LYS A 692 17.64 26.41 24.11
C LYS A 692 17.21 27.68 23.34
N SER A 693 15.94 28.09 23.37
CA SER A 693 15.43 29.11 22.43
C SER A 693 15.59 30.58 22.86
N LYS A 694 15.69 30.89 24.17
CA LYS A 694 15.87 32.22 24.85
C LYS A 694 15.48 33.52 24.08
N SER A 695 14.50 33.45 23.19
CA SER A 695 13.93 34.49 22.30
C SER A 695 12.65 33.89 21.66
N PRO A 696 11.72 34.69 21.08
CA PRO A 696 10.48 34.15 20.50
C PRO A 696 10.84 33.14 19.42
N LEU A 697 10.42 31.86 19.55
CA LEU A 697 10.81 30.69 18.72
C LEU A 697 11.54 31.09 17.43
N ASP A 698 12.82 31.44 17.53
CA ASP A 698 13.69 31.56 16.38
C ASP A 698 14.22 30.14 16.19
N ILE A 699 13.38 29.31 15.60
CA ILE A 699 13.63 27.89 15.32
C ILE A 699 14.70 27.77 14.22
N GLY A 700 15.85 28.46 14.35
CA GLY A 700 16.99 28.41 13.41
C GLY A 700 16.59 28.30 11.94
N VAL A 701 15.70 29.19 11.50
CA VAL A 701 14.61 28.76 10.61
C VAL A 701 14.88 28.77 9.10
N ASP A 702 16.14 28.83 8.69
CA ASP A 702 16.54 28.95 7.28
C ASP A 702 17.63 27.97 6.83
N LYS A 703 17.86 26.89 7.58
CA LYS A 703 18.77 25.83 7.12
C LYS A 703 18.07 24.48 7.13
N PRO A 704 18.01 23.74 6.00
CA PRO A 704 17.72 22.32 6.08
C PRO A 704 18.71 21.70 7.07
N TRP A 705 18.21 20.73 7.83
CA TRP A 705 18.93 20.02 8.91
C TRP A 705 20.18 19.30 8.41
N PHE A 706 20.36 19.27 7.09
CA PHE A 706 21.64 19.19 6.41
C PHE A 706 21.63 20.24 5.30
N THR A 707 22.39 21.32 5.45
CA THR A 707 22.81 22.11 4.30
C THR A 707 24.31 21.93 4.16
N ARG A 708 24.70 21.23 3.10
CA ARG A 708 26.08 21.19 2.70
C ARG A 708 26.50 22.58 2.25
N LYS A 709 27.55 23.14 2.87
CA LYS A 709 28.00 24.51 2.58
C LYS A 709 28.90 24.62 1.34
N ASP A 710 29.54 23.52 0.94
CA ASP A 710 30.48 23.43 -0.19
C ASP A 710 30.12 22.27 -1.13
N GLU A 711 30.22 22.40 -2.46
CA GLU A 711 29.86 21.36 -3.45
C GLU A 711 30.98 20.30 -3.69
N LEU A 712 30.61 19.04 -3.97
CA LEU A 712 31.51 17.88 -4.16
C LEU A 712 31.37 17.80 -5.66
N VAL A 713 32.36 18.35 -6.33
CA VAL A 713 32.28 18.60 -7.75
C VAL A 713 32.91 17.43 -8.48
N ASP A 714 32.40 17.17 -9.69
CA ASP A 714 32.99 16.19 -10.56
C ASP A 714 34.46 16.55 -10.85
N ILE A 715 35.32 15.53 -10.91
CA ILE A 715 36.77 15.67 -11.07
C ILE A 715 37.18 15.10 -12.43
N GLU A 716 37.97 15.87 -13.16
CA GLU A 716 38.69 15.42 -14.37
C GLU A 716 40.18 15.27 -14.02
N VAL A 717 40.76 14.09 -14.26
CA VAL A 717 42.16 13.77 -13.90
C VAL A 717 42.76 12.73 -14.85
N GLU A 718 44.09 12.60 -14.90
CA GLU A 718 44.77 11.57 -15.70
C GLU A 718 45.15 10.35 -14.83
N VAL A 719 45.32 9.17 -15.46
CA VAL A 719 45.76 7.96 -14.73
C VAL A 719 47.07 8.22 -13.98
N GLY A 720 47.08 7.91 -12.69
CA GLY A 720 48.26 8.00 -11.82
C GLY A 720 48.51 9.40 -11.23
N GLU A 721 47.76 10.43 -11.63
CA GLU A 721 47.91 11.78 -11.08
C GLU A 721 47.25 11.91 -9.71
N SER A 722 47.84 12.77 -8.87
CA SER A 722 47.31 13.03 -7.53
C SER A 722 46.05 13.90 -7.58
N ILE A 723 45.05 13.55 -6.79
CA ILE A 723 43.83 14.35 -6.63
C ILE A 723 43.97 15.17 -5.35
N SER A 724 43.74 16.48 -5.45
CA SER A 724 43.72 17.37 -4.27
C SER A 724 42.62 16.93 -3.30
N PRO A 725 42.90 16.85 -1.99
CA PRO A 725 41.86 16.58 -0.99
C PRO A 725 40.75 17.62 -1.06
N MET A 726 39.52 17.16 -0.88
CA MET A 726 38.33 18.00 -0.87
C MET A 726 37.80 18.14 0.54
N SER A 727 37.29 19.31 0.88
CA SER A 727 36.58 19.53 2.13
C SER A 727 35.07 19.53 1.89
N PHE A 728 34.32 19.03 2.87
CA PHE A 728 32.89 19.24 2.96
C PHE A 728 32.52 19.34 4.43
N SER A 729 31.43 20.07 4.72
CA SER A 729 30.89 20.17 6.07
C SER A 729 29.56 19.43 6.16
N VAL A 730 29.34 18.78 7.30
CA VAL A 730 28.09 18.17 7.72
C VAL A 730 27.51 19.07 8.81
N ASP A 731 26.37 19.70 8.54
CA ASP A 731 25.67 20.55 9.51
C ASP A 731 24.77 19.67 10.38
N ASP A 732 25.33 18.93 11.34
CA ASP A 732 24.59 18.14 12.33
C ASP A 732 24.64 18.83 13.70
N VAL A 733 23.47 19.26 14.17
CA VAL A 733 23.32 20.02 15.43
C VAL A 733 23.20 19.10 16.64
N MET A 734 22.92 17.81 16.43
CA MET A 734 22.58 16.86 17.49
C MET A 734 23.67 15.80 17.72
N THR A 735 24.44 15.46 16.70
CA THR A 735 25.58 14.54 16.80
C THR A 735 26.89 15.29 16.59
N ASP A 736 27.78 15.23 17.58
CA ASP A 736 29.11 15.84 17.46
C ASP A 736 29.86 15.21 16.27
N ALA A 737 30.64 16.02 15.55
CA ALA A 737 31.30 15.60 14.32
C ALA A 737 32.25 14.40 14.50
N GLU A 738 32.76 14.20 15.71
CA GLU A 738 33.62 13.07 16.07
C GLU A 738 32.85 11.75 16.24
N ASP A 739 31.53 11.82 16.45
CA ASP A 739 30.63 10.67 16.63
C ASP A 739 29.92 10.26 15.33
N LEU A 740 30.11 11.03 14.25
CA LEU A 740 29.59 10.71 12.91
C LEU A 740 30.42 9.62 12.23
N THR A 741 29.75 8.60 11.70
CA THR A 741 30.36 7.61 10.81
C THR A 741 30.31 8.13 9.37
N VAL A 742 31.46 8.57 8.86
CA VAL A 742 31.57 9.07 7.49
C VAL A 742 32.36 8.10 6.63
N THR A 743 31.73 7.60 5.57
CA THR A 743 32.32 6.63 4.63
C THR A 743 32.25 7.14 3.21
N ALA A 744 33.13 6.64 2.35
CA ALA A 744 33.07 6.91 0.92
C ALA A 744 33.43 5.64 0.14
N ARG A 745 32.71 5.38 -0.94
CA ARG A 745 32.96 4.25 -1.82
C ARG A 745 32.94 4.66 -3.29
N SER A 746 33.85 4.09 -4.05
CA SER A 746 33.92 4.21 -5.50
C SER A 746 33.01 3.17 -6.15
N SER A 747 32.24 3.55 -7.18
CA SER A 747 31.44 2.63 -7.98
C SER A 747 32.29 1.75 -8.89
N ASN A 748 33.53 2.13 -9.16
CA ASN A 748 34.51 1.35 -9.91
C ASN A 748 35.88 1.34 -9.20
N GLY A 749 36.10 0.28 -8.42
CA GLY A 749 37.33 0.04 -7.67
C GLY A 749 38.61 -0.10 -8.50
N ASN A 750 38.50 -0.35 -9.80
CA ASN A 750 39.65 -0.44 -10.71
C ASN A 750 40.14 0.96 -11.16
N VAL A 751 39.27 1.96 -11.13
CA VAL A 751 39.59 3.37 -11.45
C VAL A 751 40.06 4.08 -10.19
N VAL A 752 39.23 4.08 -9.13
CA VAL A 752 39.60 4.59 -7.78
C VAL A 752 39.28 3.49 -6.76
N SER A 753 40.27 3.04 -6.00
CA SER A 753 40.09 1.98 -5.00
C SER A 753 39.37 2.49 -3.75
N SER A 754 38.18 1.95 -3.44
CA SER A 754 37.41 2.32 -2.23
C SER A 754 38.18 2.11 -0.93
N SER A 755 39.02 1.06 -0.86
CA SER A 755 39.81 0.75 0.34
C SER A 755 40.94 1.73 0.62
N ALA A 756 41.26 2.60 -0.35
CA ALA A 756 42.31 3.61 -0.22
C ALA A 756 41.74 5.05 -0.16
N ILE A 757 40.42 5.20 -0.11
CA ILE A 757 39.78 6.48 0.19
C ILE A 757 39.87 6.72 1.70
N SER A 758 40.28 7.91 2.11
CA SER A 758 40.33 8.29 3.53
C SER A 758 39.52 9.54 3.78
N ILE A 759 38.76 9.53 4.88
CA ILE A 759 38.02 10.68 5.39
C ILE A 759 38.52 10.96 6.79
N SER A 760 38.79 12.23 7.10
CA SER A 760 39.16 12.67 8.44
C SER A 760 38.33 13.88 8.86
N HIS A 761 37.93 13.92 10.12
CA HIS A 761 37.37 15.12 10.72
C HIS A 761 38.46 16.21 10.84
N ASP A 762 38.13 17.44 10.47
CA ASP A 762 39.01 18.61 10.57
C ASP A 762 38.72 19.36 11.88
N ALA A 763 39.30 18.86 12.97
CA ALA A 763 39.06 19.35 14.33
C ALA A 763 39.59 20.77 14.60
N ASP A 764 40.46 21.30 13.72
CA ASP A 764 41.07 22.62 13.85
C ASP A 764 40.26 23.72 13.12
N SER A 765 39.17 23.34 12.45
CA SER A 765 38.28 24.24 11.72
C SER A 765 37.36 25.04 12.65
N GLU A 766 37.20 26.35 12.41
CA GLU A 766 36.16 27.17 13.08
C GLU A 766 34.73 26.80 12.62
N GLU A 767 34.61 25.98 11.57
CA GLU A 767 33.34 25.43 11.07
C GLU A 767 33.12 24.02 11.63
N VAL A 768 32.04 23.87 12.42
CA VAL A 768 31.60 22.61 13.03
C VAL A 768 31.22 21.60 11.94
N GLY A 769 31.57 20.32 12.14
CA GLY A 769 31.19 19.25 11.20
C GLY A 769 32.01 19.17 9.92
N ARG A 770 33.20 19.79 9.86
CA ARG A 770 34.06 19.74 8.69
C ARG A 770 34.83 18.43 8.56
N PHE A 771 34.84 17.87 7.34
CA PHE A 771 35.57 16.67 6.96
C PHE A 771 36.45 16.92 5.73
N VAL A 772 37.56 16.18 5.66
CA VAL A 772 38.47 16.15 4.52
C VAL A 772 38.42 14.77 3.87
N LEU A 773 37.97 14.72 2.61
CA LEU A 773 37.98 13.55 1.75
C LEU A 773 39.25 13.52 0.91
N SER A 774 40.04 12.46 1.04
CA SER A 774 41.21 12.22 0.18
C SER A 774 40.99 10.97 -0.66
N LEU A 775 41.19 11.11 -1.97
CA LEU A 775 41.12 10.00 -2.93
C LEU A 775 42.54 9.53 -3.30
N PRO A 776 42.75 8.23 -3.55
CA PRO A 776 44.00 7.75 -4.11
C PRO A 776 44.14 8.20 -5.57
N PRO A 777 45.37 8.28 -6.12
CA PRO A 777 45.60 8.47 -7.54
C PRO A 777 44.87 7.36 -8.36
N PRO A 778 44.21 7.70 -9.47
CA PRO A 778 43.48 6.70 -10.23
C PRO A 778 44.40 5.64 -10.86
N SER A 779 44.00 4.38 -10.82
CA SER A 779 44.80 3.26 -11.31
C SER A 779 44.54 2.86 -12.76
N SER A 780 43.42 3.30 -13.35
CA SER A 780 43.11 3.09 -14.77
C SER A 780 42.21 4.20 -15.32
N ALA A 781 42.20 4.37 -16.64
CA ALA A 781 41.30 5.29 -17.32
C ALA A 781 39.84 4.79 -17.20
N GLY A 782 38.89 5.72 -17.27
CA GLY A 782 37.45 5.46 -17.14
C GLY A 782 36.78 6.38 -16.13
N THR A 783 35.48 6.18 -15.92
CA THR A 783 34.70 6.98 -14.96
C THR A 783 34.35 6.13 -13.74
N THR A 784 34.39 6.75 -12.57
CA THR A 784 33.81 6.21 -11.34
C THR A 784 33.01 7.27 -10.62
N THR A 785 31.96 6.85 -9.91
CA THR A 785 31.19 7.71 -9.02
C THR A 785 31.66 7.45 -7.60
N ILE A 786 32.07 8.50 -6.88
CA ILE A 786 32.36 8.41 -5.46
C ILE A 786 31.09 8.76 -4.70
N LEU A 787 30.56 7.80 -3.96
CA LEU A 787 29.41 7.98 -3.08
C LEU A 787 29.92 8.14 -1.65
N VAL A 788 29.76 9.34 -1.11
CA VAL A 788 30.03 9.68 0.29
C VAL A 788 28.75 9.46 1.08
N THR A 789 28.88 8.86 2.25
CA THR A 789 27.79 8.52 3.15
C THR A 789 28.14 9.01 4.54
N VAL A 790 27.22 9.71 5.17
CA VAL A 790 27.30 10.10 6.57
C VAL A 790 26.19 9.34 7.31
N GLU A 791 26.53 8.73 8.42
CA GLU A 791 25.66 7.87 9.21
C GLU A 791 25.91 8.11 10.70
N ASP A 792 24.85 8.19 11.48
CA ASP A 792 24.88 8.20 12.94
C ASP A 792 23.92 7.12 13.48
N SER A 793 23.68 7.08 14.79
CA SER A 793 22.69 6.15 15.37
C SER A 793 21.25 6.41 14.91
N ASN A 794 21.01 7.52 14.22
CA ASN A 794 19.69 8.08 13.95
C ASN A 794 19.33 8.05 12.46
N GLY A 795 20.28 7.79 11.56
CA GLY A 795 20.00 7.61 10.14
C GLY A 795 21.22 7.81 9.26
N LYS A 796 20.96 7.85 7.94
CA LYS A 796 22.01 7.85 6.92
C LYS A 796 21.62 8.76 5.76
N VAL A 797 22.58 9.56 5.31
CA VAL A 797 22.47 10.40 4.12
C VAL A 797 23.66 10.16 3.19
N SER A 798 23.44 10.30 1.88
CA SER A 798 24.52 10.08 0.91
C SER A 798 24.52 11.12 -0.21
N SER A 799 25.70 11.40 -0.75
CA SER A 799 25.93 12.32 -1.86
C SER A 799 27.04 11.78 -2.75
N SER A 800 26.99 12.09 -4.04
CA SER A 800 27.96 11.55 -5.00
C SER A 800 28.46 12.57 -5.99
N PHE A 801 29.68 12.34 -6.49
CA PHE A 801 30.30 13.06 -7.60
C PHE A 801 31.06 12.08 -8.49
N ALA A 802 31.30 12.44 -9.75
CA ALA A 802 32.07 11.65 -10.70
C ALA A 802 33.56 11.98 -10.63
N VAL A 803 34.39 10.96 -10.88
CA VAL A 803 35.81 11.10 -11.19
C VAL A 803 36.00 10.50 -12.57
N ASN A 804 36.26 11.37 -13.54
CA ASN A 804 36.52 11.05 -14.93
C ASN A 804 38.03 11.03 -15.15
N VAL A 805 38.53 9.86 -15.57
CA VAL A 805 39.97 9.61 -15.70
C VAL A 805 40.35 9.44 -17.17
N GLY A 806 41.05 10.44 -17.68
CA GLY A 806 41.66 10.42 -19.01
C GLY A 806 42.74 9.35 -19.13
N GLY A 807 42.92 8.81 -20.35
CA GLY A 807 44.00 7.87 -20.66
C GLY A 807 45.22 8.59 -21.21
N GLY A 808 46.07 9.11 -20.32
CA GLY A 808 47.27 9.83 -20.72
C GLY A 808 48.28 8.96 -21.47
N THR A 809 48.52 9.26 -22.74
CA THR A 809 49.79 8.95 -23.43
C THR A 809 50.53 10.24 -23.70
N TYR A 810 51.75 10.41 -23.18
CA TYR A 810 52.87 10.96 -23.94
C TYR A 810 54.22 10.58 -23.29
N ALA A 811 55.00 9.81 -24.04
CA ALA A 811 56.44 9.72 -23.88
C ALA A 811 57.11 10.49 -25.02
N GLY A 812 58.02 11.41 -24.67
CA GLY A 812 59.19 11.77 -25.48
C GLY A 812 59.03 12.67 -26.73
N GLU A 813 59.63 13.86 -26.63
CA GLU A 813 60.31 14.67 -27.66
C GLU A 813 59.86 14.66 -29.15
N GLY A 814 59.60 15.86 -29.68
CA GLY A 814 60.16 16.29 -30.96
C GLY A 814 59.18 16.90 -31.98
N GLY A 815 59.47 18.14 -32.40
CA GLY A 815 59.18 18.61 -33.77
C GLY A 815 58.14 19.72 -33.90
N GLU A 816 58.62 20.89 -34.33
CA GLU A 816 57.84 22.04 -34.80
C GLU A 816 56.89 21.68 -35.96
N GLY A 817 55.74 22.37 -36.03
CA GLY A 817 54.89 22.39 -37.22
C GLY A 817 53.59 23.15 -37.01
N GLU A 818 53.51 24.38 -37.52
CA GLU A 818 52.27 25.15 -37.66
C GLU A 818 51.23 24.40 -38.52
N GLY A 819 49.95 24.46 -38.14
CA GLY A 819 48.82 24.03 -38.98
C GLY A 819 47.57 23.70 -38.17
N GLY A 820 46.46 24.38 -38.46
CA GLY A 820 45.23 24.38 -37.66
C GLY A 820 44.36 23.13 -37.73
N GLY A 821 43.34 23.12 -36.87
CA GLY A 821 42.26 22.14 -36.83
C GLY A 821 41.83 21.82 -35.40
N LEU A 822 40.68 22.32 -34.97
CA LEU A 822 40.00 21.83 -33.77
C LEU A 822 39.41 20.46 -34.09
N ASP A 823 40.07 19.38 -33.65
CA ASP A 823 39.50 18.04 -33.59
C ASP A 823 38.91 17.82 -32.20
N LEU A 824 37.57 17.75 -32.13
CA LEU A 824 36.82 17.23 -30.98
C LEU A 824 36.70 15.70 -31.11
N PRO A 825 36.77 14.93 -30.02
CA PRO A 825 36.66 13.47 -30.07
C PRO A 825 35.24 13.00 -30.48
N PRO A 826 35.11 11.81 -31.08
CA PRO A 826 33.86 11.35 -31.67
C PRO A 826 32.82 10.93 -30.62
N LEU A 827 31.67 11.60 -30.64
CA LEU A 827 30.46 11.19 -29.91
C LEU A 827 29.89 9.90 -30.50
N SER A 828 29.38 9.02 -29.63
CA SER A 828 28.84 7.72 -30.01
C SER A 828 27.65 7.85 -30.98
N LEU A 829 27.61 6.97 -31.98
CA LEU A 829 26.66 6.96 -33.10
C LEU A 829 25.18 6.88 -32.63
N SER A 830 24.94 6.42 -31.41
CA SER A 830 23.60 6.28 -30.81
C SER A 830 23.00 7.62 -30.37
N LEU A 831 23.82 8.59 -29.94
CA LEU A 831 23.34 9.89 -29.46
C LEU A 831 22.99 10.84 -30.62
N VAL A 832 23.70 10.71 -31.75
CA VAL A 832 23.49 11.52 -32.96
C VAL A 832 22.16 11.18 -33.64
N ILE A 833 21.73 9.92 -33.62
CA ILE A 833 20.46 9.49 -34.21
C ILE A 833 19.26 10.00 -33.39
N VAL A 834 19.37 10.02 -32.06
CA VAL A 834 18.33 10.55 -31.17
C VAL A 834 18.21 12.07 -31.32
N LEU A 835 19.33 12.79 -31.42
CA LEU A 835 19.30 14.25 -31.64
C LEU A 835 18.73 14.62 -33.01
N ILE A 836 19.04 13.87 -34.07
CA ILE A 836 18.52 14.11 -35.42
C ILE A 836 17.01 13.86 -35.49
N LEU A 837 16.49 12.83 -34.81
CA LEU A 837 15.06 12.55 -34.74
C LEU A 837 14.27 13.61 -33.95
N ILE A 838 14.85 14.14 -32.87
CA ILE A 838 14.25 15.24 -32.10
C ILE A 838 14.23 16.53 -32.91
N ILE A 839 15.31 16.84 -33.64
CA ILE A 839 15.39 18.04 -34.48
C ILE A 839 14.45 17.94 -35.70
N LEU A 840 14.32 16.76 -36.33
CA LEU A 840 13.36 16.53 -37.41
C LEU A 840 11.90 16.60 -36.93
N GLY A 841 11.60 16.09 -35.73
CA GLY A 841 10.27 16.18 -35.12
C GLY A 841 9.83 17.62 -34.83
N PHE A 842 10.76 18.47 -34.39
CA PHE A 842 10.49 19.89 -34.15
C PHE A 842 10.31 20.71 -35.43
N ILE A 843 10.96 20.34 -36.54
CA ILE A 843 10.82 21.04 -37.83
C ILE A 843 9.47 20.72 -38.51
N THR A 844 8.92 19.53 -38.32
CA THR A 844 7.57 19.18 -38.82
C THR A 844 6.41 19.79 -38.05
N MET A 845 6.63 20.32 -36.83
CA MET A 845 5.60 20.99 -36.04
C MET A 845 5.56 22.52 -36.25
N LEU A 846 6.52 23.06 -37.02
CA LEU A 846 6.67 24.49 -37.31
C LEU A 846 6.59 24.82 -38.82
N MET A 847 6.14 23.88 -39.66
CA MET A 847 5.81 24.11 -41.08
C MET A 847 4.34 23.84 -41.39
#